data_AF-A0A3A5VDV5-F1
#
_entry.id   AF-A0A3A5VDV5-F1
#
_cell.length_a   1.000
_cell.length_b   1.000
_cell.length_c   1.000
_cell.angle_alpha   90.00
_cell.angle_beta   90.00
_cell.angle_gamma   90.00
#
_symmetry.space_group_name_H-M   'P 1'
#
loop_
_entity.id
_entity.type
_entity.pdbx_description
1 polymer ?
#
loop_
_entity_poly.entity_id
_entity_poly.type
_entity_poly.pdbx_seq_one_letter_code
_entity_poly.pdbx_strand_id
1 'polypeptide(L)'
;MRSQLQRDEQAVSAAVATVLLFGGVLSIIAMMMVSMIPVIEELEGSIERHDMSSQMTLLAHQTAALSETGMPGDSTEIELIPVDGALNWNTMQSSMWYSATWSEGMSFRVQGALDYDDQLSIRHPESKNTAICIDDLRLGPSNPYIFTVPAWADSISMTAAPGLALPLGPIDIEIYEDSQKLSDVELKVDGMYSMNTTENGEIILHSSHQLHLLIARGSGGATVVQPNDPSPVDSTGSSWSIPLPLGDSRIHIISESANQIVINNQSSNTFYALPSNQNRVGVSFSHSFNQSETEVVHISSSSPSRLILQTYSQENTGHFSIPSTDGQFLGHSFITPNINGEMVFSNPGTESVTVTWRGGGLSIPANQSSTFPWPPAEIRGAPLLDANGDLFVTWRMNSSGSGIYHHPADDTGALSGQLHTLRTASSAQIHIVHAGSYTEWNLSGSNSANGTFLDDENSEIVDISSGSSQLIVENGHALKVLYLQGNHGLVQAVHDGAQRCMPINTQASGWIESVLPWQTMGGRSEVDLKNAWSSGTHPASMQISLIGVNGASNHATLGTVWGFHLSRLSYEFRSSIVGMEVAYSGGAVVTNHPEFEPYIVVPPADRGGPGPRFAATIPSLHPTQDSTSGAGKMNLNIELIDRSSLASSTAYEVRRGWSNPYGAAIAEASADGLESSEDWTIYPGRIDLLSDYVGWVPDPSYGTSEAVWHTNGEPIQFTLQMASLNARMSEVIS
;
A
#
# COMPACT_ATOMS: atom_id res chain seq x y z
N MET A 1 -96.13 -26.04 48.07
CA MET A 1 -95.33 -25.05 48.82
C MET A 1 -94.03 -24.83 48.06
N ARG A 2 -93.77 -23.58 47.63
CA ARG A 2 -92.51 -23.16 47.00
C ARG A 2 -91.38 -23.27 48.03
N SER A 3 -90.31 -24.02 47.75
CA SER A 3 -89.08 -23.94 48.55
C SER A 3 -88.37 -22.64 48.20
N GLN A 4 -88.29 -21.72 49.16
CA GLN A 4 -87.39 -20.57 49.08
C GLN A 4 -85.97 -21.07 49.37
N LEU A 5 -85.14 -21.12 48.33
CA LEU A 5 -83.68 -21.11 48.49
C LEU A 5 -83.30 -19.73 49.06
N GLN A 6 -83.05 -19.65 50.36
CA GLN A 6 -82.40 -18.50 50.95
C GLN A 6 -80.97 -18.42 50.41
N ARG A 7 -80.69 -17.34 49.67
CA ARG A 7 -79.36 -17.04 49.15
C ARG A 7 -78.54 -16.48 50.31
N ASP A 8 -77.47 -17.17 50.68
CA ASP A 8 -76.61 -16.80 51.80
C ASP A 8 -75.71 -15.61 51.40
N GLU A 9 -76.16 -14.39 51.67
CA GLU A 9 -75.47 -13.14 51.30
C GLU A 9 -74.10 -13.01 52.00
N GLN A 10 -73.90 -13.65 53.15
CA GLN A 10 -72.61 -13.67 53.84
C GLN A 10 -71.58 -14.54 53.10
N ALA A 11 -71.99 -15.68 52.55
CA ALA A 11 -71.13 -16.53 51.73
C ALA A 11 -70.73 -15.83 50.41
N VAL A 12 -71.64 -15.07 49.80
CA VAL A 12 -71.37 -14.29 48.59
C VAL A 12 -70.41 -13.13 48.88
N SER A 13 -70.59 -12.40 50.00
CA SER A 13 -69.69 -11.31 50.39
C SER A 13 -68.28 -11.81 50.71
N ALA A 14 -68.14 -12.97 51.36
CA ALA A 14 -66.85 -13.58 51.65
C ALA A 14 -66.13 -14.04 50.37
N ALA A 15 -66.86 -14.58 49.39
CA ALA A 15 -66.32 -14.96 48.09
C ALA A 15 -65.89 -13.74 47.24
N VAL A 16 -66.65 -12.64 47.28
CA VAL A 16 -66.27 -11.39 46.59
C VAL A 16 -65.03 -10.75 47.22
N ALA A 17 -64.93 -10.78 48.55
CA ALA A 17 -63.77 -10.26 49.28
C ALA A 17 -62.48 -11.05 48.97
N THR A 18 -62.55 -12.38 48.88
CA THR A 18 -61.39 -13.20 48.50
C THR A 18 -60.98 -13.01 47.04
N VAL A 19 -61.94 -12.86 46.13
CA VAL A 19 -61.64 -12.56 44.72
C VAL A 19 -61.00 -11.17 44.56
N LEU A 20 -61.47 -10.16 45.30
CA LEU A 20 -60.86 -8.82 45.28
C LEU A 20 -59.46 -8.80 45.89
N LEU A 21 -59.21 -9.58 46.95
CA LEU A 21 -57.87 -9.73 47.54
C LEU A 21 -56.91 -10.41 46.56
N PHE A 22 -57.34 -11.50 45.90
CA PHE A 22 -56.54 -12.15 44.86
C PHE A 22 -56.30 -11.24 43.65
N GLY A 23 -57.31 -10.48 43.22
CA GLY A 23 -57.18 -9.49 42.16
C GLY A 23 -56.22 -8.35 42.50
N GLY A 24 -56.23 -7.88 43.75
CA GLY A 24 -55.29 -6.87 44.25
C GLY A 24 -53.85 -7.36 44.37
N VAL A 25 -53.64 -8.63 44.76
CA VAL A 25 -52.30 -9.23 44.78
C VAL A 25 -51.79 -9.47 43.37
N LEU A 26 -52.63 -9.96 42.46
CA LEU A 26 -52.27 -10.14 41.05
C LEU A 26 -51.95 -8.83 40.35
N SER A 27 -52.66 -7.73 40.66
CA SER A 27 -52.35 -6.42 40.08
C SER A 27 -51.04 -5.83 40.60
N ILE A 28 -50.71 -6.04 41.88
CA ILE A 28 -49.40 -5.65 42.44
C ILE A 28 -48.28 -6.48 41.80
N ILE A 29 -48.43 -7.80 41.69
CA ILE A 29 -47.44 -8.66 41.05
C ILE A 29 -47.28 -8.29 39.57
N ALA A 30 -48.37 -8.03 38.84
CA ALA A 30 -48.31 -7.59 37.46
C ALA A 30 -47.60 -6.23 37.32
N MET A 31 -47.90 -5.28 38.20
CA MET A 31 -47.24 -3.97 38.20
C MET A 31 -45.75 -4.08 38.57
N MET A 32 -45.39 -4.95 39.51
CA MET A 32 -43.99 -5.25 39.85
C MET A 32 -43.27 -5.95 38.70
N MET A 33 -43.89 -6.93 38.04
CA MET A 33 -43.31 -7.60 36.86
C MET A 33 -43.05 -6.60 35.74
N VAL A 34 -44.02 -5.72 35.43
CA VAL A 34 -43.86 -4.68 34.40
C VAL A 34 -42.72 -3.71 34.75
N SER A 35 -42.44 -3.46 36.03
CA SER A 35 -41.32 -2.62 36.44
C SER A 35 -39.97 -3.35 36.54
N MET A 36 -39.96 -4.67 36.81
CA MET A 36 -38.73 -5.45 36.96
C MET A 36 -38.23 -6.05 35.64
N ILE A 37 -39.11 -6.36 34.68
CA ILE A 37 -38.72 -6.92 33.39
C ILE A 37 -37.68 -6.05 32.67
N PRO A 38 -37.84 -4.71 32.55
CA PRO A 38 -36.83 -3.87 31.90
C PRO A 38 -35.47 -3.90 32.60
N VAL A 39 -35.45 -3.98 33.93
CA VAL A 39 -34.21 -4.03 34.73
C VAL A 39 -33.51 -5.39 34.56
N ILE A 40 -34.28 -6.47 34.44
CA ILE A 40 -33.74 -7.81 34.19
C ILE A 40 -33.16 -7.87 32.78
N GLU A 41 -33.85 -7.35 31.77
CA GLU A 41 -33.37 -7.28 30.38
C GLU A 41 -32.09 -6.43 30.28
N GLU A 42 -31.98 -5.32 31.02
CA GLU A 42 -30.76 -4.50 31.07
C GLU A 42 -29.59 -5.22 31.73
N LEU A 43 -29.83 -5.93 32.85
CA LEU A 43 -28.81 -6.71 33.54
C LEU A 43 -28.34 -7.90 32.71
N GLU A 44 -29.25 -8.57 32.02
CA GLU A 44 -28.96 -9.66 31.07
C GLU A 44 -28.11 -9.14 29.90
N GLY A 45 -28.52 -8.03 29.27
CA GLY A 45 -27.73 -7.39 28.21
C GLY A 45 -26.35 -6.93 28.68
N SER A 46 -26.22 -6.46 29.92
CA SER A 46 -24.91 -6.12 30.50
C SER A 46 -24.01 -7.33 30.73
N ILE A 47 -24.58 -8.48 31.12
CA ILE A 47 -23.81 -9.74 31.29
C ILE A 47 -23.36 -10.25 29.93
N GLU A 48 -24.25 -10.26 28.94
CA GLU A 48 -23.92 -10.65 27.57
C GLU A 48 -22.84 -9.75 26.95
N ARG A 49 -22.96 -8.44 27.14
CA ARG A 49 -21.93 -7.49 26.71
C ARG A 49 -20.60 -7.83 27.35
N HIS A 50 -20.58 -8.06 28.67
CA HIS A 50 -19.34 -8.35 29.38
C HIS A 50 -18.69 -9.64 28.86
N ASP A 51 -19.46 -10.72 28.72
CA ASP A 51 -18.96 -12.01 28.24
C ASP A 51 -18.43 -11.90 26.80
N MET A 52 -19.23 -11.33 25.89
CA MET A 52 -18.80 -11.14 24.50
C MET A 52 -17.60 -10.19 24.39
N SER A 53 -17.54 -9.12 25.18
CA SER A 53 -16.39 -8.22 25.20
C SER A 53 -15.12 -8.91 25.68
N SER A 54 -15.22 -9.85 26.63
CA SER A 54 -14.11 -10.66 27.11
C SER A 54 -13.64 -11.65 26.03
N GLN A 55 -14.57 -12.31 25.34
CA GLN A 55 -14.26 -13.22 24.22
C GLN A 55 -13.60 -12.48 23.04
N MET A 56 -14.11 -11.29 22.69
CA MET A 56 -13.51 -10.42 21.66
C MET A 56 -12.15 -9.84 22.09
N THR A 57 -11.95 -9.59 23.38
CA THR A 57 -10.64 -9.20 23.92
C THR A 57 -9.61 -10.33 23.78
N LEU A 58 -10.02 -11.58 24.03
CA LEU A 58 -9.17 -12.74 23.78
C LEU A 58 -8.81 -12.87 22.30
N LEU A 59 -9.78 -12.66 21.40
CA LEU A 59 -9.56 -12.60 19.95
C LEU A 59 -8.53 -11.54 19.58
N ALA A 60 -8.65 -10.32 20.11
CA ALA A 60 -7.71 -9.24 19.85
C ALA A 60 -6.29 -9.58 20.33
N HIS A 61 -6.15 -10.17 21.52
CA HIS A 61 -4.84 -10.56 22.04
C HIS A 61 -4.19 -11.67 21.21
N GLN A 62 -4.95 -12.69 20.80
CA GLN A 62 -4.40 -13.79 20.00
C GLN A 62 -4.03 -13.36 18.58
N THR A 63 -4.86 -12.53 17.94
CA THR A 63 -4.57 -11.97 16.62
C THR A 63 -3.35 -11.05 16.63
N ALA A 64 -3.20 -10.21 17.67
CA ALA A 64 -2.01 -9.39 17.88
C ALA A 64 -0.76 -10.27 18.09
N ALA A 65 -0.82 -11.27 18.96
CA ALA A 65 0.32 -12.16 19.20
C ALA A 65 0.75 -12.91 17.94
N LEU A 66 -0.22 -13.45 17.18
CA LEU A 66 0.02 -14.17 15.95
C LEU A 66 0.60 -13.27 14.85
N SER A 67 0.06 -12.05 14.68
CA SER A 67 0.56 -11.10 13.68
C SER A 67 1.98 -10.59 13.98
N GLU A 68 2.30 -10.34 15.25
CA GLU A 68 3.60 -9.77 15.62
C GLU A 68 4.72 -10.82 15.73
N THR A 69 4.41 -12.02 16.22
CA THR A 69 5.43 -13.03 16.57
C THR A 69 5.29 -14.35 15.83
N GLY A 70 4.16 -14.58 15.17
CA GLY A 70 3.92 -15.80 14.41
C GLY A 70 4.78 -15.90 13.15
N MET A 71 4.91 -17.13 12.69
CA MET A 71 5.45 -17.49 11.38
C MET A 71 4.31 -17.91 10.45
N PRO A 72 4.43 -17.69 9.13
CA PRO A 72 3.46 -18.21 8.17
C PRO A 72 3.17 -19.70 8.36
N GLY A 73 1.88 -20.05 8.45
CA GLY A 73 1.36 -21.38 8.80
C GLY A 73 1.07 -21.60 10.28
N ASP A 74 1.49 -20.69 11.17
CA ASP A 74 1.06 -20.72 12.57
C ASP A 74 -0.44 -20.40 12.66
N SER A 75 -1.15 -21.12 13.51
CA SER A 75 -2.60 -20.97 13.69
C SER A 75 -3.01 -20.94 15.16
N THR A 76 -4.15 -20.31 15.42
CA THR A 76 -4.78 -20.19 16.74
C THR A 76 -6.27 -20.46 16.63
N GLU A 77 -6.84 -21.09 17.64
CA GLU A 77 -8.25 -21.49 17.67
C GLU A 77 -8.96 -20.81 18.83
N ILE A 78 -10.11 -20.22 18.55
CA ILE A 78 -10.91 -19.45 19.51
C ILE A 78 -12.36 -19.90 19.42
N GLU A 79 -12.92 -20.22 20.57
CA GLU A 79 -14.33 -20.51 20.70
C GLU A 79 -15.10 -19.24 21.06
N LEU A 80 -16.08 -18.88 20.23
CA LEU A 80 -17.00 -17.78 20.48
C LEU A 80 -18.39 -18.34 20.77
N ILE A 81 -18.96 -17.99 21.91
CA ILE A 81 -20.26 -18.47 22.37
C ILE A 81 -21.23 -17.28 22.33
N PRO A 82 -21.92 -17.04 21.21
CA PRO A 82 -23.05 -16.12 21.19
C PRO A 82 -24.19 -16.71 22.05
N VAL A 83 -24.74 -15.90 22.95
CA VAL A 83 -25.84 -16.32 23.84
C VAL A 83 -27.17 -16.16 23.11
N ASP A 84 -27.59 -14.91 22.89
CA ASP A 84 -28.85 -14.58 22.22
C ASP A 84 -28.69 -13.82 20.89
N GLY A 85 -27.51 -13.23 20.66
CA GLY A 85 -27.17 -12.50 19.44
C GLY A 85 -26.57 -13.37 18.33
N ALA A 86 -26.12 -12.71 17.25
CA ALA A 86 -25.50 -13.38 16.10
C ALA A 86 -24.14 -12.76 15.77
N LEU A 87 -23.19 -13.62 15.39
CA LEU A 87 -21.89 -13.21 14.86
C LEU A 87 -21.96 -13.07 13.34
N ASN A 88 -21.51 -11.93 12.83
CA ASN A 88 -21.46 -11.65 11.41
C ASN A 88 -20.13 -10.99 11.00
N TRP A 89 -19.69 -11.28 9.78
CA TRP A 89 -18.57 -10.58 9.16
C TRP A 89 -19.10 -9.36 8.40
N ASN A 90 -18.38 -8.26 8.50
CA ASN A 90 -18.68 -7.04 7.78
C ASN A 90 -17.38 -6.43 7.25
N THR A 91 -17.25 -6.33 5.93
CA THR A 91 -16.05 -5.77 5.28
C THR A 91 -16.20 -4.30 4.89
N MET A 92 -17.39 -3.71 5.06
CA MET A 92 -17.75 -2.37 4.59
C MET A 92 -17.50 -1.25 5.59
N GLN A 93 -17.55 -1.57 6.88
CA GLN A 93 -17.63 -0.55 7.95
C GLN A 93 -16.35 -0.42 8.76
N SER A 94 -15.27 -1.06 8.31
CA SER A 94 -14.01 -1.13 9.04
C SER A 94 -12.88 -0.78 8.11
N SER A 95 -12.33 0.41 8.33
CA SER A 95 -11.12 0.83 7.67
C SER A 95 -10.22 1.61 8.62
N MET A 96 -8.93 1.52 8.36
CA MET A 96 -7.91 2.25 9.10
C MET A 96 -6.84 2.74 8.17
N TRP A 97 -6.13 3.79 8.57
CA TRP A 97 -5.01 4.31 7.81
C TRP A 97 -3.91 4.84 8.72
N TYR A 98 -2.68 4.83 8.20
CA TYR A 98 -1.52 5.49 8.78
C TYR A 98 -0.97 6.49 7.78
N SER A 99 -0.51 7.65 8.24
CA SER A 99 0.26 8.59 7.42
C SER A 99 1.61 8.88 8.05
N ALA A 100 2.62 9.10 7.21
CA ALA A 100 3.96 9.50 7.62
C ALA A 100 4.49 10.62 6.71
N THR A 101 5.17 11.60 7.29
CA THR A 101 5.89 12.63 6.53
C THR A 101 7.40 12.43 6.60
N TRP A 102 8.09 12.74 5.50
CA TRP A 102 9.52 12.45 5.31
C TRP A 102 10.41 13.67 5.45
N SER A 103 9.82 14.84 5.71
CA SER A 103 10.52 16.11 5.89
C SER A 103 10.03 16.84 7.13
N GLU A 104 10.95 17.59 7.74
CA GLU A 104 10.71 18.31 8.99
C GLU A 104 9.65 19.40 8.81
N GLY A 105 8.74 19.51 9.79
CA GLY A 105 7.72 20.57 9.82
C GLY A 105 6.58 20.39 8.82
N MET A 106 6.46 19.23 8.19
CA MET A 106 5.40 18.91 7.23
C MET A 106 4.31 18.03 7.85
N SER A 107 3.05 18.26 7.47
CA SER A 107 1.92 17.43 7.85
C SER A 107 1.19 16.87 6.63
N PHE A 108 0.74 15.61 6.70
CA PHE A 108 -0.03 14.98 5.63
C PHE A 108 -1.27 14.28 6.17
N ARG A 109 -2.43 14.77 5.74
CA ARG A 109 -3.76 14.30 6.17
C ARG A 109 -4.59 13.86 4.98
N VAL A 110 -5.43 12.86 5.20
CA VAL A 110 -6.29 12.28 4.17
C VAL A 110 -7.69 12.03 4.75
N GLN A 111 -8.71 12.32 3.94
CA GLN A 111 -10.11 12.06 4.22
C GLN A 111 -10.77 11.42 3.00
N GLY A 112 -11.72 10.50 3.22
CA GLY A 112 -12.48 9.86 2.14
C GLY A 112 -11.71 8.82 1.33
N ALA A 113 -10.44 8.52 1.62
CA ALA A 113 -9.70 7.53 0.83
C ALA A 113 -10.21 6.08 0.97
N LEU A 114 -11.04 5.78 1.98
CA LEU A 114 -11.51 4.43 2.30
C LEU A 114 -13.04 4.36 2.42
N ASP A 115 -13.77 5.22 1.69
CA ASP A 115 -15.24 5.24 1.66
C ASP A 115 -15.84 4.53 0.43
N TYR A 116 -15.00 3.91 -0.41
CA TYR A 116 -15.34 3.22 -1.68
C TYR A 116 -15.80 4.13 -2.81
N ASP A 117 -15.82 5.44 -2.60
CA ASP A 117 -16.09 6.41 -3.65
C ASP A 117 -14.82 6.66 -4.49
N ASP A 118 -14.97 7.40 -5.59
CA ASP A 118 -13.89 7.77 -6.49
C ASP A 118 -13.24 9.12 -6.10
N GLN A 119 -13.55 9.65 -4.93
CA GLN A 119 -13.07 10.95 -4.47
C GLN A 119 -12.33 10.80 -3.15
N LEU A 120 -11.18 11.47 -3.06
CA LEU A 120 -10.44 11.59 -1.81
C LEU A 120 -10.03 13.04 -1.61
N SER A 121 -9.90 13.43 -0.35
CA SER A 121 -9.43 14.75 0.03
C SER A 121 -8.09 14.64 0.74
N ILE A 122 -7.11 15.42 0.30
CA ILE A 122 -5.81 15.52 0.96
C ILE A 122 -5.58 16.91 1.52
N ARG A 123 -4.74 17.01 2.55
CA ARG A 123 -4.31 18.29 3.09
C ARG A 123 -2.83 18.27 3.43
N HIS A 124 -2.10 19.19 2.81
CA HIS A 124 -0.69 19.49 3.05
C HIS A 124 -0.49 20.99 2.82
N PRO A 125 -0.54 21.82 3.87
CA PRO A 125 -0.56 23.27 3.74
C PRO A 125 0.82 23.92 3.54
N GLU A 126 1.90 23.23 3.89
CA GLU A 126 3.23 23.83 4.04
C GLU A 126 3.93 24.11 2.71
N SER A 127 3.70 23.26 1.71
CA SER A 127 4.36 23.36 0.40
C SER A 127 3.36 23.18 -0.75
N LYS A 128 3.85 23.38 -1.99
CA LYS A 128 3.06 23.13 -3.19
C LYS A 128 3.04 21.64 -3.51
N ASN A 129 1.85 21.09 -3.68
CA ASN A 129 1.61 19.71 -4.10
C ASN A 129 1.67 19.63 -5.61
N THR A 130 2.54 18.80 -6.16
CA THR A 130 2.67 18.61 -7.60
C THR A 130 1.79 17.46 -8.07
N ALA A 131 1.87 16.30 -7.42
CA ALA A 131 1.11 15.13 -7.80
C ALA A 131 0.81 14.20 -6.61
N ILE A 132 -0.13 13.29 -6.82
CA ILE A 132 -0.46 12.20 -5.91
C ILE A 132 -0.35 10.88 -6.66
N CYS A 133 0.39 9.93 -6.12
CA CYS A 133 0.53 8.58 -6.66
C CYS A 133 -0.17 7.58 -5.76
N ILE A 134 -0.96 6.69 -6.35
CA ILE A 134 -1.69 5.67 -5.60
C ILE A 134 -1.29 4.30 -6.12
N ASP A 135 -0.88 3.44 -5.20
CA ASP A 135 -0.51 2.05 -5.44
C ASP A 135 -1.54 1.14 -4.79
N ASP A 136 -2.02 0.14 -5.52
CA ASP A 136 -2.78 -0.98 -4.96
C ASP A 136 -1.82 -1.98 -4.31
N LEU A 137 -1.97 -2.16 -2.99
CA LEU A 137 -1.13 -3.07 -2.21
C LEU A 137 -1.58 -4.53 -2.31
N ARG A 138 -2.76 -4.82 -2.89
CA ARG A 138 -3.31 -6.17 -3.09
C ARG A 138 -3.25 -7.05 -1.83
N LEU A 139 -3.48 -6.47 -0.65
CA LEU A 139 -3.34 -7.21 0.60
C LEU A 139 -4.50 -8.22 0.75
N GLY A 140 -4.14 -9.46 1.08
CA GLY A 140 -5.07 -10.54 1.35
C GLY A 140 -4.94 -11.72 0.38
N PRO A 141 -5.21 -12.95 0.84
CA PRO A 141 -4.98 -14.18 0.06
C PRO A 141 -5.94 -14.34 -1.12
N SER A 142 -7.08 -13.65 -1.11
CA SER A 142 -8.08 -13.67 -2.18
C SER A 142 -7.77 -12.69 -3.33
N ASN A 143 -6.75 -11.86 -3.17
CA ASN A 143 -6.47 -10.72 -4.03
C ASN A 143 -5.14 -10.96 -4.76
N PRO A 144 -5.16 -11.53 -5.98
CA PRO A 144 -3.93 -11.83 -6.71
C PRO A 144 -3.25 -10.55 -7.23
N TYR A 145 -1.93 -10.57 -7.29
CA TYR A 145 -1.12 -9.61 -8.03
C TYR A 145 -1.24 -9.89 -9.53
N ILE A 146 -1.64 -8.88 -10.29
CA ILE A 146 -1.90 -8.95 -11.73
C ILE A 146 -0.76 -8.28 -12.50
N PHE A 147 -0.12 -9.00 -13.42
CA PHE A 147 0.90 -8.43 -14.30
C PHE A 147 0.51 -8.63 -15.74
N THR A 148 0.47 -7.54 -16.50
CA THR A 148 0.23 -7.59 -17.94
C THR A 148 1.56 -7.62 -18.70
N VAL A 149 1.80 -8.69 -19.46
CA VAL A 149 2.96 -8.87 -20.33
C VAL A 149 2.54 -8.57 -21.77
N PRO A 150 3.19 -7.60 -22.43
CA PRO A 150 2.79 -7.17 -23.77
C PRO A 150 3.25 -8.13 -24.87
N ALA A 151 2.53 -8.14 -25.98
CA ALA A 151 2.79 -9.00 -27.13
C ALA A 151 4.15 -8.80 -27.83
N TRP A 152 4.87 -7.70 -27.56
CA TRP A 152 6.23 -7.50 -28.08
C TRP A 152 7.31 -8.21 -27.26
N ALA A 153 6.96 -8.75 -26.08
CA ALA A 153 7.88 -9.45 -25.21
C ALA A 153 8.30 -10.80 -25.82
N ASP A 154 9.60 -11.07 -25.85
CA ASP A 154 10.11 -12.34 -26.37
C ASP A 154 10.30 -13.36 -25.25
N SER A 155 10.63 -12.92 -24.04
CA SER A 155 10.73 -13.82 -22.89
C SER A 155 10.44 -13.12 -21.57
N ILE A 156 9.98 -13.90 -20.62
CA ILE A 156 9.75 -13.47 -19.24
C ILE A 156 10.54 -14.34 -18.28
N SER A 157 11.04 -13.72 -17.21
CA SER A 157 11.71 -14.39 -16.09
C SER A 157 11.15 -13.85 -14.79
N MET A 158 10.67 -14.74 -13.92
CA MET A 158 10.00 -14.36 -12.69
C MET A 158 10.51 -15.14 -11.48
N THR A 159 10.52 -14.47 -10.34
CA THR A 159 10.74 -15.06 -9.02
C THR A 159 9.89 -14.33 -7.99
N ALA A 160 9.68 -14.93 -6.82
CA ALA A 160 8.97 -14.30 -5.72
C ALA A 160 9.74 -13.10 -5.17
N ALA A 161 9.06 -11.98 -4.96
CA ALA A 161 9.60 -10.90 -4.14
C ALA A 161 9.47 -11.33 -2.66
N PRO A 162 10.58 -11.51 -1.93
CA PRO A 162 10.49 -11.98 -0.56
C PRO A 162 9.95 -10.87 0.36
N GLY A 163 8.89 -11.17 1.09
CA GLY A 163 8.42 -10.38 2.22
C GLY A 163 9.22 -10.65 3.50
N LEU A 164 8.76 -10.10 4.64
CA LEU A 164 9.37 -10.36 5.95
C LEU A 164 9.21 -11.83 6.37
N ALA A 165 8.12 -12.48 5.96
CA ALA A 165 7.92 -13.90 6.16
C ALA A 165 7.08 -14.46 5.01
N LEU A 166 7.72 -15.20 4.10
CA LEU A 166 7.04 -15.89 3.00
C LEU A 166 6.31 -17.15 3.49
N PRO A 167 5.20 -17.55 2.83
CA PRO A 167 4.50 -18.79 3.16
C PRO A 167 5.38 -20.02 2.95
N LEU A 168 5.09 -21.08 3.71
CA LEU A 168 5.73 -22.39 3.56
C LEU A 168 5.25 -23.15 2.30
N GLY A 169 4.11 -22.74 1.72
CA GLY A 169 3.50 -23.34 0.54
C GLY A 169 4.07 -22.83 -0.79
N PRO A 170 3.73 -23.49 -1.92
CA PRO A 170 4.04 -22.95 -3.24
C PRO A 170 3.27 -21.64 -3.48
N ILE A 171 3.88 -20.76 -4.27
CA ILE A 171 3.25 -19.56 -4.81
C ILE A 171 2.55 -19.97 -6.09
N ASP A 172 1.22 -19.90 -6.08
CA ASP A 172 0.41 -20.21 -7.25
C ASP A 172 0.46 -19.05 -8.24
N ILE A 173 0.71 -19.37 -9.51
CA ILE A 173 0.76 -18.45 -10.63
C ILE A 173 -0.11 -18.99 -11.77
N GLU A 174 -1.17 -18.27 -12.08
CA GLU A 174 -2.06 -18.58 -13.19
C GLU A 174 -1.73 -17.69 -14.40
N ILE A 175 -1.55 -18.30 -15.56
CA ILE A 175 -1.18 -17.62 -16.80
C ILE A 175 -2.37 -17.65 -17.76
N TYR A 176 -2.79 -16.48 -18.24
CA TYR A 176 -3.91 -16.30 -19.14
C TYR A 176 -3.49 -15.66 -20.47
N GLU A 177 -4.10 -16.10 -21.57
CA GLU A 177 -4.03 -15.47 -22.89
C GLU A 177 -5.45 -15.38 -23.43
N ASP A 178 -5.88 -14.20 -23.87
CA ASP A 178 -7.24 -13.93 -24.37
C ASP A 178 -8.36 -14.51 -23.48
N SER A 179 -8.22 -14.36 -22.16
CA SER A 179 -9.13 -14.89 -21.12
C SER A 179 -9.19 -16.44 -20.99
N GLN A 180 -8.30 -17.17 -21.66
CA GLN A 180 -8.14 -18.62 -21.49
C GLN A 180 -6.93 -18.94 -20.62
N LYS A 181 -7.11 -19.79 -19.61
CA LYS A 181 -6.02 -20.26 -18.75
C LYS A 181 -5.10 -21.16 -19.57
N LEU A 182 -3.87 -20.70 -19.83
CA LEU A 182 -2.83 -21.43 -20.54
C LEU A 182 -2.14 -22.44 -19.63
N SER A 183 -1.76 -22.02 -18.43
CA SER A 183 -1.02 -22.84 -17.50
C SER A 183 -1.25 -22.43 -16.05
N ASP A 184 -0.90 -23.36 -15.16
CA ASP A 184 -0.84 -23.18 -13.72
C ASP A 184 0.57 -23.58 -13.28
N VAL A 185 1.26 -22.69 -12.58
CA VAL A 185 2.66 -22.88 -12.18
C VAL A 185 2.77 -22.68 -10.67
N GLU A 186 3.17 -23.76 -9.99
CA GLU A 186 3.54 -23.71 -8.57
C GLU A 186 5.02 -23.33 -8.45
N LEU A 187 5.28 -22.10 -8.00
CA LEU A 187 6.64 -21.62 -7.77
C LEU A 187 7.03 -21.84 -6.30
N LYS A 188 8.15 -22.53 -6.06
CA LYS A 188 8.70 -22.65 -4.70
C LYS A 188 9.33 -21.34 -4.24
N VAL A 189 9.46 -21.16 -2.93
CA VAL A 189 10.36 -20.12 -2.36
C VAL A 189 11.77 -20.33 -2.93
N ASP A 190 12.37 -19.27 -3.45
CA ASP A 190 13.63 -19.24 -4.22
C ASP A 190 13.60 -19.96 -5.58
N GLY A 191 12.42 -20.32 -6.05
CA GLY A 191 12.19 -20.80 -7.40
C GLY A 191 12.28 -19.67 -8.42
N MET A 192 12.70 -20.03 -9.63
CA MET A 192 12.60 -19.19 -10.82
C MET A 192 11.76 -19.90 -11.87
N TYR A 193 10.92 -19.14 -12.55
CA TYR A 193 10.23 -19.60 -13.75
C TYR A 193 10.59 -18.68 -14.92
N SER A 194 10.88 -19.28 -16.07
CA SER A 194 11.17 -18.56 -17.30
C SER A 194 10.36 -19.14 -18.45
N MET A 195 9.75 -18.28 -19.25
CA MET A 195 8.91 -18.67 -20.37
C MET A 195 9.26 -17.84 -21.60
N ASN A 196 9.25 -18.48 -22.76
CA ASN A 196 9.33 -17.82 -24.06
C ASN A 196 7.92 -17.38 -24.47
N THR A 197 7.76 -16.11 -24.83
CA THR A 197 6.47 -15.47 -25.16
C THR A 197 6.39 -15.02 -26.62
N THR A 198 7.38 -15.35 -27.47
CA THR A 198 7.45 -14.86 -28.87
C THR A 198 6.26 -15.23 -29.75
N GLU A 199 5.58 -16.35 -29.46
CA GLU A 199 4.44 -16.84 -30.25
C GLU A 199 3.08 -16.48 -29.61
N ASN A 200 3.11 -15.86 -28.43
CA ASN A 200 1.93 -15.53 -27.67
C ASN A 200 1.48 -14.08 -27.93
N GLY A 201 0.20 -13.83 -27.68
CA GLY A 201 -0.35 -12.49 -27.65
C GLY A 201 0.00 -11.75 -26.34
N GLU A 202 -0.92 -10.90 -25.90
CA GLU A 202 -0.85 -10.32 -24.56
C GLU A 202 -1.14 -11.40 -23.52
N ILE A 203 -0.29 -11.49 -22.49
CA ILE A 203 -0.39 -12.49 -21.42
C ILE A 203 -0.68 -11.76 -20.12
N ILE A 204 -1.67 -12.26 -19.37
CA ILE A 204 -1.99 -11.78 -18.02
C ILE A 204 -1.57 -12.83 -17.00
N LEU A 205 -0.80 -12.42 -16.01
CA LEU A 205 -0.31 -13.27 -14.92
C LEU A 205 -1.05 -12.92 -13.64
N HIS A 206 -1.70 -13.88 -13.01
CA HIS A 206 -2.24 -13.75 -11.65
C HIS A 206 -1.34 -14.52 -10.69
N SER A 207 -0.80 -13.83 -9.69
CA SER A 207 0.02 -14.47 -8.66
C SER A 207 -0.54 -14.24 -7.28
N SER A 208 -0.49 -15.25 -6.43
CA SER A 208 -0.84 -15.12 -5.01
C SER A 208 0.07 -14.14 -4.23
N HIS A 209 1.29 -13.90 -4.71
CA HIS A 209 2.29 -13.05 -4.04
C HIS A 209 2.93 -12.07 -5.01
N GLN A 210 3.59 -11.03 -4.48
CA GLN A 210 4.32 -10.09 -5.32
C GLN A 210 5.51 -10.81 -5.99
N LEU A 211 5.69 -10.55 -7.29
CA LEU A 211 6.76 -11.14 -8.10
C LEU A 211 7.75 -10.07 -8.57
N HIS A 212 9.03 -10.44 -8.65
CA HIS A 212 9.99 -9.74 -9.50
C HIS A 212 9.94 -10.34 -10.90
N LEU A 213 9.29 -9.63 -11.82
CA LEU A 213 9.12 -10.03 -13.21
C LEU A 213 10.01 -9.19 -14.13
N LEU A 214 10.91 -9.84 -14.86
CA LEU A 214 11.73 -9.24 -15.90
C LEU A 214 11.16 -9.60 -17.26
N ILE A 215 10.90 -8.59 -18.07
CA ILE A 215 10.45 -8.72 -19.46
C ILE A 215 11.63 -8.38 -20.36
N ALA A 216 11.98 -9.30 -21.25
CA ALA A 216 13.05 -9.11 -22.22
C ALA A 216 12.49 -9.16 -23.66
N ARG A 217 13.04 -8.28 -24.50
CA ARG A 217 12.91 -8.31 -25.95
C ARG A 217 14.30 -8.64 -26.51
N GLY A 218 14.37 -9.61 -27.40
CA GLY A 218 15.58 -10.12 -28.01
C GLY A 218 16.54 -10.79 -27.02
N SER A 219 17.83 -10.66 -27.31
CA SER A 219 18.94 -11.28 -26.57
C SER A 219 19.23 -10.68 -25.20
N GLY A 220 19.04 -9.38 -24.93
CA GLY A 220 19.36 -8.79 -23.62
C GLY A 220 19.23 -7.28 -23.52
N GLY A 221 19.47 -6.74 -22.33
CA GLY A 221 19.35 -5.31 -22.06
C GLY A 221 19.78 -4.89 -20.66
N ALA A 222 19.39 -3.69 -20.23
CA ALA A 222 19.72 -3.16 -18.92
C ALA A 222 18.51 -2.48 -18.28
N THR A 223 18.26 -2.74 -16.98
CA THR A 223 17.20 -2.10 -16.20
C THR A 223 17.65 -1.81 -14.78
N VAL A 224 17.04 -0.83 -14.14
CA VAL A 224 17.08 -0.68 -12.68
C VAL A 224 16.16 -1.74 -12.09
N VAL A 225 16.60 -2.41 -11.02
CA VAL A 225 15.81 -3.42 -10.31
C VAL A 225 15.36 -2.83 -8.96
N GLN A 226 14.07 -2.89 -8.71
CA GLN A 226 13.48 -2.49 -7.43
C GLN A 226 13.95 -3.42 -6.31
N PRO A 227 14.30 -2.88 -5.14
CA PRO A 227 14.60 -3.70 -3.96
C PRO A 227 13.35 -4.44 -3.48
N ASN A 228 13.55 -5.48 -2.67
CA ASN A 228 12.48 -6.25 -2.07
C ASN A 228 11.64 -5.39 -1.12
N ASP A 229 12.32 -4.56 -0.32
CA ASP A 229 11.72 -3.56 0.58
C ASP A 229 12.18 -2.15 0.16
N PRO A 230 11.47 -1.47 -0.76
CA PRO A 230 11.82 -0.12 -1.17
C PRO A 230 11.52 0.90 -0.08
N SER A 231 12.45 1.82 0.13
CA SER A 231 12.25 3.03 0.92
C SER A 231 11.12 3.87 0.31
N PRO A 232 10.12 4.30 1.09
CA PRO A 232 9.04 5.15 0.60
C PRO A 232 9.50 6.57 0.24
N VAL A 233 10.73 6.95 0.58
CA VAL A 233 11.28 8.28 0.31
C VAL A 233 11.90 8.35 -1.09
N ASP A 234 12.88 7.48 -1.34
CA ASP A 234 13.82 7.56 -2.46
C ASP A 234 13.89 6.27 -3.31
N SER A 235 13.05 5.29 -2.99
CA SER A 235 13.00 3.94 -3.59
C SER A 235 14.32 3.16 -3.52
N THR A 236 15.26 3.56 -2.66
CA THR A 236 16.46 2.76 -2.38
C THR A 236 16.13 1.61 -1.45
N GLY A 237 16.98 0.59 -1.40
CA GLY A 237 16.78 -0.53 -0.49
C GLY A 237 18.07 -1.26 -0.17
N SER A 238 17.95 -2.37 0.56
CA SER A 238 19.08 -3.16 1.06
C SER A 238 19.09 -4.62 0.63
N SER A 239 18.05 -5.08 -0.06
CA SER A 239 17.88 -6.49 -0.45
C SER A 239 17.24 -6.58 -1.84
N TRP A 240 17.72 -7.53 -2.64
CA TRP A 240 17.18 -7.83 -3.98
C TRP A 240 17.15 -9.33 -4.19
N SER A 241 16.07 -9.82 -4.78
CA SER A 241 15.95 -11.18 -5.33
C SER A 241 15.77 -11.08 -6.84
N ILE A 242 16.76 -11.55 -7.59
CA ILE A 242 16.82 -11.32 -9.04
C ILE A 242 16.74 -12.66 -9.77
N PRO A 243 15.75 -12.85 -10.68
CA PRO A 243 15.73 -14.02 -11.55
C PRO A 243 16.75 -13.80 -12.67
N LEU A 244 17.87 -14.52 -12.64
CA LEU A 244 18.90 -14.40 -13.68
C LEU A 244 18.68 -15.44 -14.78
N PRO A 245 18.50 -15.01 -16.04
CA PRO A 245 18.44 -15.93 -17.17
C PRO A 245 19.81 -16.56 -17.42
N LEU A 246 19.83 -17.69 -18.12
CA LEU A 246 21.06 -18.36 -18.54
C LEU A 246 21.96 -17.41 -19.34
N GLY A 247 23.28 -17.49 -19.15
CA GLY A 247 24.27 -16.69 -19.87
C GLY A 247 25.02 -15.68 -19.00
N ASP A 248 25.55 -14.63 -19.66
CA ASP A 248 26.37 -13.60 -19.03
C ASP A 248 25.49 -12.46 -18.49
N SER A 249 25.48 -12.27 -17.18
CA SER A 249 24.79 -11.15 -16.53
C SER A 249 25.77 -10.32 -15.71
N ARG A 250 25.51 -9.03 -15.56
CA ARG A 250 26.32 -8.12 -14.76
C ARG A 250 25.42 -7.26 -13.91
N ILE A 251 25.76 -7.16 -12.63
CA ILE A 251 25.09 -6.25 -11.70
C ILE A 251 25.99 -5.06 -11.40
N HIS A 252 25.36 -3.93 -11.16
CA HIS A 252 26.00 -2.72 -10.68
C HIS A 252 25.21 -2.20 -9.48
N ILE A 253 25.90 -2.08 -8.34
CA ILE A 253 25.33 -1.56 -7.11
C ILE A 253 25.93 -0.19 -6.86
N ILE A 254 25.07 0.79 -6.65
CA ILE A 254 25.45 2.18 -6.39
C ILE A 254 24.84 2.67 -5.08
N SER A 255 25.62 3.43 -4.32
CA SER A 255 25.18 4.03 -3.06
C SER A 255 25.99 5.28 -2.77
N GLU A 256 25.48 6.13 -1.88
CA GLU A 256 26.23 7.29 -1.40
C GLU A 256 27.35 6.88 -0.44
N SER A 257 27.13 5.82 0.34
CA SER A 257 28.01 5.42 1.45
C SER A 257 28.72 4.09 1.22
N ALA A 258 29.67 3.76 2.10
CA ALA A 258 30.46 2.54 2.03
C ALA A 258 29.63 1.32 2.40
N ASN A 259 29.69 0.26 1.58
CA ASN A 259 28.75 -0.86 1.68
C ASN A 259 29.46 -2.19 1.76
N GLN A 260 29.00 -3.03 2.68
CA GLN A 260 29.21 -4.47 2.61
C GLN A 260 28.10 -5.07 1.74
N ILE A 261 28.49 -5.89 0.76
CA ILE A 261 27.59 -6.51 -0.20
C ILE A 261 27.73 -8.02 -0.05
N VAL A 262 26.63 -8.71 0.21
CA VAL A 262 26.60 -10.17 0.26
C VAL A 262 25.81 -10.67 -0.94
N ILE A 263 26.42 -11.56 -1.72
CA ILE A 263 25.79 -12.22 -2.86
C ILE A 263 25.64 -13.69 -2.50
N ASN A 264 24.39 -14.15 -2.49
CA ASN A 264 24.01 -15.53 -2.23
C ASN A 264 23.47 -16.15 -3.52
N ASN A 265 24.20 -17.16 -4.00
CA ASN A 265 23.75 -18.14 -4.99
C ASN A 265 23.89 -19.53 -4.34
N GLN A 266 24.56 -20.48 -5.00
CA GLN A 266 25.07 -21.72 -4.37
C GLN A 266 26.04 -21.50 -3.18
N SER A 267 26.73 -20.35 -3.14
CA SER A 267 27.67 -19.98 -2.09
C SER A 267 27.46 -18.54 -1.64
N SER A 268 27.70 -18.25 -0.36
CA SER A 268 27.64 -16.88 0.14
C SER A 268 29.00 -16.21 0.01
N ASN A 269 29.07 -15.15 -0.81
CA ASN A 269 30.27 -14.35 -1.02
C ASN A 269 30.07 -12.93 -0.50
N THR A 270 31.01 -12.44 0.31
CA THR A 270 30.99 -11.08 0.84
C THR A 270 32.01 -10.20 0.13
N PHE A 271 31.55 -9.04 -0.31
CA PHE A 271 32.34 -7.99 -0.97
C PHE A 271 32.21 -6.68 -0.20
N TYR A 272 33.16 -5.78 -0.42
CA TYR A 272 33.17 -4.45 0.17
C TYR A 272 33.34 -3.40 -0.92
N ALA A 273 32.43 -2.45 -0.95
CA ALA A 273 32.47 -1.30 -1.82
C ALA A 273 32.92 -0.09 -1.00
N LEU A 274 34.12 0.42 -1.30
CA LEU A 274 34.77 1.48 -0.53
C LEU A 274 34.71 2.82 -1.29
N PRO A 275 34.59 3.95 -0.58
CA PRO A 275 34.62 5.27 -1.20
C PRO A 275 36.01 5.57 -1.78
N SER A 276 36.03 6.33 -2.87
CA SER A 276 37.26 6.66 -3.60
C SER A 276 38.03 7.87 -3.05
N ASN A 277 37.60 8.42 -1.90
CA ASN A 277 38.08 9.68 -1.32
C ASN A 277 37.95 10.89 -2.27
N GLN A 278 37.07 10.80 -3.26
CA GLN A 278 36.77 11.88 -4.19
C GLN A 278 35.47 12.57 -3.77
N ASN A 279 35.50 13.90 -3.55
CA ASN A 279 34.29 14.71 -3.40
C ASN A 279 33.33 14.52 -4.60
N ARG A 280 32.01 14.56 -4.31
CA ARG A 280 30.91 14.39 -5.27
C ARG A 280 30.96 13.06 -6.04
N VAL A 281 31.38 12.00 -5.34
CA VAL A 281 31.45 10.64 -5.87
C VAL A 281 31.00 9.68 -4.77
N GLY A 282 29.93 8.94 -5.05
CA GLY A 282 29.47 7.83 -4.25
C GLY A 282 30.24 6.54 -4.55
N VAL A 283 29.75 5.45 -3.97
CA VAL A 283 30.34 4.13 -4.07
C VAL A 283 29.69 3.34 -5.20
N SER A 284 30.51 2.65 -5.99
CA SER A 284 30.05 1.75 -7.05
C SER A 284 30.71 0.38 -6.91
N PHE A 285 29.93 -0.68 -7.07
CA PHE A 285 30.39 -2.05 -7.13
C PHE A 285 29.82 -2.75 -8.37
N SER A 286 30.61 -3.58 -9.02
CA SER A 286 30.20 -4.32 -10.22
C SER A 286 30.62 -5.77 -10.10
N HIS A 287 29.73 -6.70 -10.40
CA HIS A 287 30.01 -8.14 -10.40
C HIS A 287 29.38 -8.81 -11.63
N SER A 288 30.10 -9.75 -12.23
CA SER A 288 29.66 -10.49 -13.42
C SER A 288 29.38 -11.94 -13.07
N PHE A 289 28.22 -12.41 -13.49
CA PHE A 289 27.77 -13.80 -13.42
C PHE A 289 27.88 -14.44 -14.79
N ASN A 290 28.31 -15.70 -14.84
CA ASN A 290 28.21 -16.55 -16.00
C ASN A 290 27.51 -17.82 -15.55
N GLN A 291 26.23 -17.94 -15.88
CA GLN A 291 25.37 -19.03 -15.42
C GLN A 291 25.07 -19.98 -16.58
N SER A 292 25.21 -21.29 -16.33
CA SER A 292 24.84 -22.34 -17.29
C SER A 292 23.37 -22.74 -17.22
N GLU A 293 22.69 -22.39 -16.13
CA GLU A 293 21.27 -22.67 -15.84
C GLU A 293 20.63 -21.41 -15.25
N THR A 294 19.30 -21.31 -15.29
CA THR A 294 18.56 -20.19 -14.69
C THR A 294 18.52 -20.32 -13.16
N GLU A 295 18.93 -19.30 -12.43
CA GLU A 295 19.00 -19.30 -10.95
C GLU A 295 18.55 -17.95 -10.37
N VAL A 296 17.95 -17.97 -9.17
CA VAL A 296 17.70 -16.76 -8.39
C VAL A 296 18.97 -16.36 -7.66
N VAL A 297 19.34 -15.08 -7.76
CA VAL A 297 20.46 -14.53 -6.98
C VAL A 297 19.92 -13.54 -5.95
N HIS A 298 20.25 -13.77 -4.68
CA HIS A 298 19.92 -12.86 -3.60
C HIS A 298 21.12 -11.97 -3.30
N ILE A 299 20.86 -10.67 -3.20
CA ILE A 299 21.88 -9.66 -2.94
C ILE A 299 21.41 -8.85 -1.75
N SER A 300 22.30 -8.65 -0.77
CA SER A 300 22.04 -7.72 0.33
C SER A 300 23.18 -6.71 0.48
N SER A 301 22.82 -5.49 0.88
CA SER A 301 23.75 -4.39 1.17
C SER A 301 23.55 -3.85 2.58
N SER A 302 24.64 -3.44 3.23
CA SER A 302 24.59 -2.86 4.58
C SER A 302 24.04 -1.43 4.64
N SER A 303 23.97 -0.74 3.50
CA SER A 303 23.34 0.59 3.42
C SER A 303 22.40 0.66 2.21
N PRO A 304 21.47 1.65 2.20
CA PRO A 304 20.56 1.85 1.09
C PRO A 304 21.33 2.05 -0.23
N SER A 305 20.99 1.24 -1.22
CA SER A 305 21.63 1.23 -2.53
C SER A 305 20.60 1.10 -3.63
N ARG A 306 21.05 1.27 -4.88
CA ARG A 306 20.31 0.93 -6.09
C ARG A 306 21.06 -0.14 -6.86
N LEU A 307 20.30 -1.03 -7.48
CA LEU A 307 20.85 -2.09 -8.30
C LEU A 307 20.44 -1.91 -9.76
N ILE A 308 21.42 -1.99 -10.65
CA ILE A 308 21.22 -2.03 -12.09
C ILE A 308 21.64 -3.41 -12.56
N LEU A 309 20.76 -4.06 -13.31
CA LEU A 309 21.00 -5.35 -13.95
C LEU A 309 21.27 -5.13 -15.43
N GLN A 310 22.33 -5.75 -15.94
CA GLN A 310 22.63 -5.86 -17.37
C GLN A 310 22.68 -7.34 -17.74
N THR A 311 21.86 -7.78 -18.69
CA THR A 311 21.88 -9.14 -19.23
C THR A 311 22.55 -9.14 -20.60
N TYR A 312 23.28 -10.20 -20.92
CA TYR A 312 23.99 -10.41 -22.18
C TYR A 312 24.90 -9.24 -22.58
N SER A 313 25.83 -8.92 -21.68
CA SER A 313 26.74 -7.75 -21.76
C SER A 313 27.61 -7.62 -23.02
N GLN A 314 27.62 -8.62 -23.92
CA GLN A 314 28.40 -8.59 -25.16
C GLN A 314 27.71 -7.82 -26.30
N GLU A 315 26.39 -7.61 -26.24
CA GLU A 315 25.64 -7.02 -27.36
C GLU A 315 25.56 -5.49 -27.35
N ASN A 316 26.18 -4.81 -26.37
CA ASN A 316 26.14 -3.34 -26.23
C ASN A 316 24.71 -2.76 -26.30
N THR A 317 23.78 -3.38 -25.59
CA THR A 317 22.37 -2.95 -25.49
C THR A 317 22.05 -2.46 -24.08
N GLY A 318 21.01 -1.63 -23.95
CA GLY A 318 20.54 -1.15 -22.67
C GLY A 318 20.16 0.32 -22.70
N HIS A 319 19.01 0.60 -22.08
CA HIS A 319 18.46 1.93 -21.89
C HIS A 319 17.64 1.88 -20.61
N PHE A 320 17.87 2.77 -19.66
CA PHE A 320 17.04 2.88 -18.46
C PHE A 320 16.99 4.31 -17.95
N SER A 321 15.88 4.66 -17.31
CA SER A 321 15.72 5.90 -16.55
C SER A 321 16.36 5.76 -15.17
N ILE A 322 16.98 6.83 -14.69
CA ILE A 322 17.64 6.86 -13.38
C ILE A 322 16.75 7.68 -12.44
N PRO A 323 16.28 7.10 -11.31
CA PRO A 323 15.49 7.85 -10.35
C PRO A 323 16.34 8.94 -9.66
N SER A 324 15.72 10.05 -9.28
CA SER A 324 16.32 11.10 -8.44
C SER A 324 16.55 10.58 -7.02
N THR A 325 17.50 11.15 -6.27
CA THR A 325 17.60 10.94 -4.81
C THR A 325 16.38 11.46 -4.05
N ASP A 326 15.56 12.29 -4.69
CA ASP A 326 14.32 12.86 -4.12
C ASP A 326 13.11 11.91 -4.21
N GLY A 327 13.28 10.74 -4.84
CA GLY A 327 12.25 9.69 -4.99
C GLY A 327 11.72 9.49 -6.39
N GLN A 328 11.34 10.57 -7.07
CA GLN A 328 10.76 10.50 -8.41
C GLN A 328 11.82 10.47 -9.51
N PHE A 329 11.44 10.25 -10.77
CA PHE A 329 12.39 10.28 -11.88
C PHE A 329 12.75 11.70 -12.33
N LEU A 330 11.85 12.66 -12.09
CA LEU A 330 12.12 14.08 -12.24
C LEU A 330 12.68 14.62 -10.92
N GLY A 331 13.85 15.27 -10.97
CA GLY A 331 14.43 15.86 -9.77
C GLY A 331 15.75 16.54 -10.07
N HIS A 332 16.47 16.96 -9.02
CA HIS A 332 17.68 17.77 -9.18
C HIS A 332 18.98 17.04 -8.79
N SER A 333 18.91 15.92 -8.07
CA SER A 333 20.08 15.19 -7.58
C SER A 333 20.01 13.71 -7.95
N PHE A 334 21.14 13.15 -8.43
CA PHE A 334 21.18 11.77 -8.90
C PHE A 334 22.49 11.08 -8.52
N ILE A 335 22.37 9.83 -8.08
CA ILE A 335 23.51 8.89 -8.01
C ILE A 335 23.52 8.11 -9.33
N THR A 336 24.59 8.27 -10.10
CA THR A 336 24.68 7.67 -11.43
C THR A 336 25.69 6.53 -11.49
N PRO A 337 25.47 5.52 -12.34
CA PRO A 337 26.37 4.39 -12.45
C PRO A 337 27.69 4.73 -13.13
N ASN A 338 28.73 4.01 -12.76
CA ASN A 338 30.03 4.07 -13.42
C ASN A 338 30.10 3.07 -14.59
N ILE A 339 29.17 3.20 -15.54
CA ILE A 339 29.01 2.30 -16.70
C ILE A 339 29.27 3.09 -17.97
N ASN A 340 30.08 2.52 -18.87
CA ASN A 340 30.38 3.11 -20.17
C ASN A 340 29.12 3.24 -21.02
N GLY A 341 28.82 4.43 -21.51
CA GLY A 341 27.67 4.70 -22.38
C GLY A 341 27.49 6.20 -22.62
N GLU A 342 26.25 6.62 -22.78
CA GLU A 342 25.84 8.02 -22.88
C GLU A 342 24.73 8.31 -21.87
N MET A 343 24.83 9.45 -21.18
CA MET A 343 23.74 10.00 -20.39
C MET A 343 22.96 10.97 -21.24
N VAL A 344 21.64 10.87 -21.22
CA VAL A 344 20.72 11.82 -21.81
C VAL A 344 20.07 12.61 -20.69
N PHE A 345 20.23 13.92 -20.74
CA PHE A 345 19.59 14.85 -19.83
C PHE A 345 18.47 15.56 -20.57
N SER A 346 17.24 15.43 -20.06
CA SER A 346 16.06 16.03 -20.68
C SER A 346 15.42 17.02 -19.71
N ASN A 347 15.30 18.27 -20.16
CA ASN A 347 14.62 19.33 -19.41
C ASN A 347 13.18 19.49 -19.95
N PRO A 348 12.15 19.15 -19.16
CA PRO A 348 10.75 19.42 -19.50
C PRO A 348 10.32 20.86 -19.16
N GLY A 349 11.11 21.58 -18.37
CA GLY A 349 10.80 22.92 -17.89
C GLY A 349 10.93 24.04 -18.93
N THR A 350 10.49 25.23 -18.53
CA THR A 350 10.50 26.46 -19.33
C THR A 350 11.76 27.30 -19.18
N GLU A 351 12.60 26.98 -18.19
CA GLU A 351 13.89 27.64 -17.94
C GLU A 351 15.05 26.70 -18.21
N SER A 352 16.24 27.25 -18.46
CA SER A 352 17.45 26.44 -18.65
C SER A 352 17.97 25.89 -17.33
N VAL A 353 18.27 24.59 -17.30
CA VAL A 353 18.82 23.90 -16.13
C VAL A 353 20.29 23.58 -16.37
N THR A 354 21.16 23.87 -15.40
CA THR A 354 22.58 23.53 -15.42
C THR A 354 22.83 22.33 -14.52
N VAL A 355 23.30 21.23 -15.11
CA VAL A 355 23.73 20.02 -14.41
C VAL A 355 25.23 20.10 -14.20
N THR A 356 25.68 19.77 -13.00
CA THR A 356 27.10 19.74 -12.65
C THR A 356 27.48 18.40 -12.06
N TRP A 357 28.72 18.00 -12.27
CA TRP A 357 29.35 16.84 -11.63
C TRP A 357 30.81 17.16 -11.34
N ARG A 358 31.53 16.21 -10.74
CA ARG A 358 32.96 16.39 -10.49
C ARG A 358 33.73 16.60 -11.80
N GLY A 359 34.30 17.79 -11.97
CA GLY A 359 35.15 18.11 -13.12
C GLY A 359 34.43 18.54 -14.39
N GLY A 360 33.09 18.75 -14.34
CA GLY A 360 32.33 19.19 -15.51
C GLY A 360 30.92 19.66 -15.20
N GLY A 361 30.24 20.15 -16.23
CA GLY A 361 28.84 20.53 -16.18
C GLY A 361 28.32 20.91 -17.56
N LEU A 362 27.00 20.89 -17.71
CA LEU A 362 26.31 21.13 -18.96
C LEU A 362 25.04 21.94 -18.69
N SER A 363 24.80 22.97 -19.49
CA SER A 363 23.55 23.72 -19.48
C SER A 363 22.60 23.14 -20.52
N ILE A 364 21.38 22.84 -20.09
CA ILE A 364 20.32 22.24 -20.88
C ILE A 364 19.24 23.31 -21.09
N PRO A 365 19.00 23.74 -22.33
CA PRO A 365 17.95 24.71 -22.60
C PRO A 365 16.56 24.17 -22.22
N ALA A 366 15.63 25.08 -22.02
CA ALA A 366 14.22 24.77 -21.78
C ALA A 366 13.65 23.90 -22.89
N ASN A 367 12.84 22.90 -22.53
CA ASN A 367 12.22 21.96 -23.46
C ASN A 367 13.23 21.33 -24.46
N GLN A 368 14.48 21.09 -24.04
CA GLN A 368 15.52 20.45 -24.85
C GLN A 368 16.23 19.33 -24.09
N SER A 369 16.83 18.42 -24.85
CA SER A 369 17.64 17.33 -24.32
C SER A 369 19.08 17.44 -24.84
N SER A 370 20.00 16.98 -24.02
CA SER A 370 21.43 17.01 -24.33
C SER A 370 22.06 15.70 -23.91
N THR A 371 23.11 15.29 -24.60
CA THR A 371 23.77 14.01 -24.35
C THR A 371 25.23 14.22 -24.00
N PHE A 372 25.75 13.37 -23.10
CA PHE A 372 27.14 13.42 -22.68
C PHE A 372 27.73 12.01 -22.54
N PRO A 373 28.95 11.73 -23.04
CA PRO A 373 29.62 10.44 -22.84
C PRO A 373 29.86 10.15 -21.36
N TRP A 374 29.61 8.92 -20.94
CA TRP A 374 29.64 8.52 -19.54
C TRP A 374 30.45 7.24 -19.34
N PRO A 375 31.16 7.05 -18.20
CA PRO A 375 31.39 8.00 -17.11
C PRO A 375 32.35 9.14 -17.51
N PRO A 376 32.33 10.30 -16.82
CA PRO A 376 33.32 11.35 -17.04
C PRO A 376 34.74 10.86 -16.72
N ALA A 377 35.73 11.37 -17.46
CA ALA A 377 37.13 11.01 -17.25
C ALA A 377 37.59 11.31 -15.81
N GLU A 378 38.50 10.49 -15.29
CA GLU A 378 39.17 10.65 -13.99
C GLU A 378 38.28 10.49 -12.73
N ILE A 379 37.01 10.08 -12.88
CA ILE A 379 36.15 9.71 -11.75
C ILE A 379 36.30 8.22 -11.42
N ARG A 380 36.47 7.92 -10.13
CA ARG A 380 36.51 6.55 -9.60
C ARG A 380 35.36 6.37 -8.62
N GLY A 381 34.31 5.65 -9.00
CA GLY A 381 33.10 5.47 -8.18
C GLY A 381 31.85 5.92 -8.92
N ALA A 382 30.73 6.01 -8.20
CA ALA A 382 29.45 6.47 -8.76
C ALA A 382 29.40 8.01 -8.77
N PRO A 383 29.40 8.70 -9.92
CA PRO A 383 29.40 10.16 -9.91
C PRO A 383 28.06 10.70 -9.38
N LEU A 384 28.12 11.75 -8.56
CA LEU A 384 26.93 12.47 -8.10
C LEU A 384 26.65 13.64 -9.05
N LEU A 385 25.40 13.74 -9.48
CA LEU A 385 24.90 14.85 -10.28
C LEU A 385 24.10 15.79 -9.39
N ASP A 386 24.39 17.09 -9.51
CA ASP A 386 23.56 18.14 -8.91
C ASP A 386 23.17 19.14 -9.98
N ALA A 387 21.88 19.44 -10.06
CA ALA A 387 21.30 20.43 -10.94
C ALA A 387 20.65 21.57 -10.15
N ASN A 388 20.52 22.73 -10.80
CA ASN A 388 19.85 23.89 -10.22
C ASN A 388 18.32 23.93 -10.49
N GLY A 389 17.77 22.84 -11.00
CA GLY A 389 16.35 22.66 -11.31
C GLY A 389 16.08 21.20 -11.70
N ASP A 390 14.81 20.86 -11.85
CA ASP A 390 14.40 19.47 -12.11
C ASP A 390 14.68 19.06 -13.57
N LEU A 391 15.21 17.85 -13.76
CA LEU A 391 15.42 17.24 -15.07
C LEU A 391 15.28 15.71 -15.02
N PHE A 392 15.12 15.10 -16.18
CA PHE A 392 15.19 13.65 -16.33
C PHE A 392 16.60 13.21 -16.72
N VAL A 393 17.04 12.12 -16.11
CA VAL A 393 18.32 11.49 -16.37
C VAL A 393 18.09 10.08 -16.88
N THR A 394 18.50 9.79 -18.11
CA THR A 394 18.49 8.42 -18.65
C THR A 394 19.89 7.99 -19.08
N TRP A 395 20.19 6.72 -18.94
CA TRP A 395 21.42 6.11 -19.45
C TRP A 395 21.08 5.24 -20.65
N ARG A 396 21.91 5.31 -21.69
CA ARG A 396 21.86 4.40 -22.84
C ARG A 396 23.27 3.98 -23.24
N MET A 397 23.40 2.79 -23.80
CA MET A 397 24.73 2.27 -24.20
C MET A 397 25.36 3.08 -25.35
N ASN A 398 24.58 3.45 -26.36
CA ASN A 398 25.02 4.25 -27.51
C ASN A 398 23.85 5.01 -28.17
N SER A 399 24.17 5.96 -29.05
CA SER A 399 23.20 6.86 -29.67
C SER A 399 22.19 6.17 -30.60
N SER A 400 22.56 5.04 -31.20
CA SER A 400 21.71 4.17 -32.02
C SER A 400 21.21 2.95 -31.24
N GLY A 401 21.28 3.00 -29.91
CA GLY A 401 21.14 1.84 -29.06
C GLY A 401 19.77 1.25 -29.02
N SER A 402 19.76 -0.06 -28.85
CA SER A 402 18.56 -0.79 -28.55
C SER A 402 18.33 -0.81 -27.04
N GLY A 403 17.10 -0.55 -26.62
CA GLY A 403 16.71 -0.65 -25.23
C GLY A 403 15.23 -0.33 -25.02
N ILE A 404 14.73 -0.75 -23.86
CA ILE A 404 13.36 -0.55 -23.41
C ILE A 404 13.43 0.05 -22.02
N TYR A 405 12.65 1.10 -21.77
CA TYR A 405 12.54 1.68 -20.44
C TYR A 405 11.18 2.35 -20.25
N HIS A 406 10.78 2.54 -19.00
CA HIS A 406 9.62 3.35 -18.67
C HIS A 406 9.95 4.84 -18.83
N HIS A 407 9.23 5.53 -19.71
CA HIS A 407 9.33 6.97 -19.89
C HIS A 407 8.49 7.67 -18.80
N PRO A 408 9.12 8.39 -17.86
CA PRO A 408 8.38 9.07 -16.80
C PRO A 408 7.59 10.26 -17.34
N ALA A 409 6.51 10.63 -16.65
CA ALA A 409 5.64 11.73 -17.04
C ALA A 409 6.20 13.09 -16.59
N ASP A 410 6.01 14.13 -17.40
CA ASP A 410 6.54 15.48 -17.17
C ASP A 410 5.84 16.22 -16.03
N ASP A 411 4.58 15.89 -15.76
CA ASP A 411 3.70 16.56 -14.80
C ASP A 411 3.80 15.99 -13.39
N THR A 412 3.93 14.67 -13.26
CA THR A 412 4.05 13.98 -11.97
C THR A 412 5.50 13.65 -11.62
N GLY A 413 6.40 13.56 -12.60
CA GLY A 413 7.75 13.04 -12.44
C GLY A 413 7.84 11.54 -12.16
N ALA A 414 6.70 10.84 -12.11
CA ALA A 414 6.58 9.42 -11.80
C ALA A 414 6.42 8.58 -13.09
N LEU A 415 6.23 7.26 -12.95
CA LEU A 415 6.04 6.37 -14.12
C LEU A 415 4.72 6.60 -14.87
N SER A 416 3.72 7.21 -14.24
CA SER A 416 2.46 7.58 -14.87
C SER A 416 2.14 9.05 -14.66
N GLY A 417 1.38 9.61 -15.59
CA GLY A 417 0.90 10.99 -15.54
C GLY A 417 0.05 11.32 -16.76
N GLN A 418 -0.37 12.57 -16.87
CA GLN A 418 -1.24 13.04 -17.97
C GLN A 418 -0.44 13.69 -19.10
N LEU A 419 0.84 13.96 -18.91
CA LEU A 419 1.70 14.64 -19.88
C LEU A 419 3.04 13.92 -20.06
N HIS A 420 3.37 13.56 -21.30
CA HIS A 420 4.67 12.96 -21.65
C HIS A 420 5.29 13.64 -22.88
N THR A 421 6.54 14.10 -22.76
CA THR A 421 7.29 14.69 -23.88
C THR A 421 8.33 13.71 -24.41
N LEU A 422 8.00 13.10 -25.53
CA LEU A 422 8.82 12.10 -26.20
C LEU A 422 9.76 12.77 -27.19
N ARG A 423 11.06 12.58 -27.00
CA ARG A 423 12.10 13.06 -27.93
C ARG A 423 12.92 11.90 -28.43
N THR A 424 12.82 11.65 -29.72
CA THR A 424 13.56 10.55 -30.36
C THR A 424 14.42 11.06 -31.51
N ALA A 425 15.65 10.56 -31.57
CA ALA A 425 16.58 10.84 -32.68
C ALA A 425 16.37 9.89 -33.87
N SER A 426 15.70 8.75 -33.69
CA SER A 426 15.47 7.73 -34.71
C SER A 426 14.02 7.23 -34.68
N SER A 427 13.65 6.29 -35.54
CA SER A 427 12.39 5.57 -35.36
C SER A 427 12.42 4.78 -34.04
N ALA A 428 11.33 4.83 -33.29
CA ALA A 428 11.10 4.08 -32.07
C ALA A 428 9.62 3.68 -32.01
N GLN A 429 9.25 2.83 -31.05
CA GLN A 429 7.87 2.50 -30.75
C GLN A 429 7.58 2.93 -29.32
N ILE A 430 6.36 3.37 -29.05
CA ILE A 430 5.87 3.58 -27.70
C ILE A 430 4.74 2.60 -27.44
N HIS A 431 4.76 1.99 -26.26
CA HIS A 431 3.65 1.20 -25.77
C HIS A 431 2.98 2.00 -24.66
N ILE A 432 1.78 2.49 -24.96
CA ILE A 432 0.97 3.30 -24.08
C ILE A 432 0.08 2.35 -23.31
N VAL A 433 0.12 2.44 -21.98
CA VAL A 433 -0.64 1.58 -21.06
C VAL A 433 -1.53 2.45 -20.19
N HIS A 434 -2.77 2.04 -20.05
CA HIS A 434 -3.78 2.68 -19.23
C HIS A 434 -3.43 2.58 -17.73
N ALA A 435 -3.53 3.69 -16.98
CA ALA A 435 -3.29 3.73 -15.53
C ALA A 435 -4.50 4.29 -14.76
N GLY A 436 -5.69 3.77 -15.04
CA GLY A 436 -6.95 4.16 -14.38
C GLY A 436 -8.13 3.31 -14.79
N SER A 437 -9.34 3.91 -14.84
CA SER A 437 -10.56 3.26 -15.36
C SER A 437 -11.04 3.78 -16.72
N TYR A 438 -10.61 4.98 -17.12
CA TYR A 438 -10.96 5.62 -18.38
C TYR A 438 -9.95 6.71 -18.71
N THR A 439 -9.49 6.76 -19.96
CA THR A 439 -8.59 7.82 -20.47
C THR A 439 -8.81 8.08 -21.95
N GLU A 440 -8.90 9.35 -22.34
CA GLU A 440 -8.81 9.79 -23.72
C GLU A 440 -7.48 10.51 -23.94
N TRP A 441 -6.75 10.15 -24.98
CA TRP A 441 -5.41 10.67 -25.20
C TRP A 441 -5.15 11.09 -26.63
N ASN A 442 -4.22 12.04 -26.76
CA ASN A 442 -3.82 12.63 -28.02
C ASN A 442 -2.29 12.78 -28.06
N LEU A 443 -1.68 12.21 -29.09
CA LEU A 443 -0.29 12.37 -29.45
C LEU A 443 -0.19 13.41 -30.56
N SER A 444 0.58 14.47 -30.33
CA SER A 444 0.80 15.56 -31.28
C SER A 444 2.29 15.86 -31.49
N GLY A 445 2.64 16.61 -32.53
CA GLY A 445 4.02 17.01 -32.85
C GLY A 445 4.52 16.38 -34.15
N SER A 446 5.64 15.66 -34.09
CA SER A 446 6.18 14.95 -35.26
C SER A 446 5.33 13.75 -35.68
N ASN A 447 4.58 13.16 -34.74
CA ASN A 447 3.63 12.08 -34.98
C ASN A 447 2.25 12.52 -34.50
N SER A 448 1.20 11.95 -35.10
CA SER A 448 -0.19 12.21 -34.72
C SER A 448 -0.94 10.91 -34.55
N ALA A 449 -1.45 10.65 -33.35
CA ALA A 449 -2.29 9.51 -33.03
C ALA A 449 -3.25 9.91 -31.90
N ASN A 450 -4.39 9.25 -31.80
CA ASN A 450 -5.33 9.45 -30.71
C ASN A 450 -6.02 8.12 -30.40
N GLY A 451 -6.47 7.98 -29.16
CA GLY A 451 -7.10 6.75 -28.69
C GLY A 451 -7.92 7.00 -27.43
N THR A 452 -8.75 6.02 -27.10
CA THR A 452 -9.58 6.03 -25.90
C THR A 452 -9.47 4.65 -25.26
N PHE A 453 -9.06 4.62 -24.00
CA PHE A 453 -9.04 3.40 -23.20
C PHE A 453 -10.28 3.37 -22.30
N LEU A 454 -11.06 2.30 -22.42
CA LEU A 454 -12.27 2.02 -21.65
C LEU A 454 -12.41 0.51 -21.51
N ASP A 455 -12.78 0.06 -20.32
CA ASP A 455 -13.06 -1.34 -20.01
C ASP A 455 -11.90 -2.30 -20.34
N ASP A 456 -12.01 -3.06 -21.44
CA ASP A 456 -11.08 -4.14 -21.81
C ASP A 456 -9.90 -3.66 -22.67
N GLU A 457 -9.97 -2.46 -23.28
CA GLU A 457 -8.87 -1.90 -24.06
C GLU A 457 -7.92 -1.12 -23.16
N ASN A 458 -6.81 -1.75 -22.78
CA ASN A 458 -5.88 -1.23 -21.77
C ASN A 458 -4.51 -0.80 -22.29
N SER A 459 -4.19 -1.06 -23.56
CA SER A 459 -2.93 -0.61 -24.12
C SER A 459 -2.93 -0.46 -25.64
N GLU A 460 -2.05 0.39 -26.17
CA GLU A 460 -1.85 0.58 -27.60
C GLU A 460 -0.36 0.78 -27.93
N ILE A 461 0.10 0.24 -29.06
CA ILE A 461 1.47 0.43 -29.55
C ILE A 461 1.45 1.40 -30.73
N VAL A 462 2.23 2.46 -30.64
CA VAL A 462 2.32 3.51 -31.66
C VAL A 462 3.77 3.64 -32.13
N ASP A 463 3.97 3.63 -33.45
CA ASP A 463 5.28 3.91 -34.05
C ASP A 463 5.54 5.42 -34.07
N ILE A 464 6.71 5.84 -33.59
CA ILE A 464 7.14 7.24 -33.56
C ILE A 464 8.35 7.50 -34.46
N SER A 465 8.23 8.50 -35.32
CA SER A 465 9.32 9.03 -36.14
C SER A 465 10.24 9.98 -35.36
N SER A 466 11.44 10.22 -35.89
CA SER A 466 12.42 11.14 -35.30
C SER A 466 11.84 12.56 -35.12
N GLY A 467 11.98 13.13 -33.93
CA GLY A 467 11.48 14.45 -33.60
C GLY A 467 10.98 14.55 -32.16
N SER A 468 10.18 15.58 -31.90
CA SER A 468 9.53 15.81 -30.62
C SER A 468 8.04 15.56 -30.78
N SER A 469 7.50 14.67 -29.97
CA SER A 469 6.05 14.40 -29.88
C SER A 469 5.61 14.56 -28.43
N GLN A 470 4.39 15.03 -28.23
CA GLN A 470 3.81 15.26 -26.91
C GLN A 470 2.54 14.43 -26.80
N LEU A 471 2.49 13.55 -25.82
CA LEU A 471 1.32 12.75 -25.47
C LEU A 471 0.61 13.43 -24.30
N ILE A 472 -0.68 13.73 -24.49
CA ILE A 472 -1.50 14.44 -23.52
C ILE A 472 -2.78 13.64 -23.30
N VAL A 473 -3.20 13.49 -22.05
CA VAL A 473 -4.54 13.03 -21.69
C VAL A 473 -5.51 14.19 -21.83
N GLU A 474 -6.48 14.07 -22.72
CA GLU A 474 -7.54 15.08 -22.93
C GLU A 474 -8.62 14.97 -21.86
N ASN A 475 -8.93 13.74 -21.43
CA ASN A 475 -9.93 13.47 -20.40
C ASN A 475 -9.63 12.16 -19.66
N GLY A 476 -9.99 12.09 -18.37
CA GLY A 476 -9.84 10.89 -17.54
C GLY A 476 -8.52 10.81 -16.77
N HIS A 477 -8.06 9.57 -16.53
CA HIS A 477 -6.94 9.21 -15.67
C HIS A 477 -5.58 9.26 -16.38
N ALA A 478 -4.52 8.92 -15.65
CA ALA A 478 -3.16 8.94 -16.16
C ALA A 478 -2.82 7.76 -17.09
N LEU A 479 -1.69 7.90 -17.81
CA LEU A 479 -1.11 6.88 -18.68
C LEU A 479 0.32 6.56 -18.25
N LYS A 480 0.74 5.32 -18.49
CA LYS A 480 2.14 4.87 -18.46
C LYS A 480 2.66 4.72 -19.89
N VAL A 481 3.93 5.03 -20.11
CA VAL A 481 4.56 4.90 -21.43
C VAL A 481 5.83 4.08 -21.34
N LEU A 482 5.87 2.96 -22.02
CA LEU A 482 7.13 2.25 -22.29
C LEU A 482 7.69 2.71 -23.62
N TYR A 483 8.95 3.15 -23.60
CA TYR A 483 9.68 3.53 -24.80
C TYR A 483 10.50 2.35 -25.30
N LEU A 484 10.30 1.95 -26.55
CA LEU A 484 10.99 0.85 -27.19
C LEU A 484 11.82 1.35 -28.37
N GLN A 485 13.13 1.09 -28.33
CA GLN A 485 14.03 1.39 -29.42
C GLN A 485 14.82 0.14 -29.78
N GLY A 486 14.82 -0.23 -31.07
CA GLY A 486 15.50 -1.42 -31.57
C GLY A 486 14.82 -2.75 -31.21
N ASN A 487 15.58 -3.85 -31.27
CA ASN A 487 15.09 -5.23 -31.15
C ASN A 487 15.47 -5.92 -29.82
N HIS A 488 16.19 -5.21 -28.96
CA HIS A 488 16.79 -5.70 -27.73
C HIS A 488 16.47 -4.76 -26.57
N GLY A 489 16.08 -5.30 -25.43
CA GLY A 489 15.83 -4.53 -24.23
C GLY A 489 15.41 -5.40 -23.05
N LEU A 490 15.51 -4.83 -21.86
CA LEU A 490 15.14 -5.47 -20.61
C LEU A 490 14.45 -4.42 -19.75
N VAL A 491 13.29 -4.76 -19.18
CA VAL A 491 12.57 -3.90 -18.26
C VAL A 491 11.97 -4.74 -17.14
N GLN A 492 11.96 -4.20 -15.92
CA GLN A 492 11.19 -4.79 -14.84
C GLN A 492 9.71 -4.41 -15.00
N ALA A 493 8.84 -5.41 -14.99
CA ALA A 493 7.40 -5.20 -14.94
C ALA A 493 6.98 -4.74 -13.55
N VAL A 494 5.95 -3.90 -13.51
CA VAL A 494 5.31 -3.44 -12.28
C VAL A 494 3.89 -3.96 -12.29
N HIS A 495 3.33 -4.28 -11.12
CA HIS A 495 1.92 -4.63 -10.99
C HIS A 495 1.01 -3.54 -11.61
N ASP A 496 -0.07 -3.95 -12.26
CA ASP A 496 -0.97 -3.06 -13.01
C ASP A 496 -1.65 -1.99 -12.12
N GLY A 497 -1.87 -2.31 -10.84
CA GLY A 497 -2.40 -1.39 -9.83
C GLY A 497 -1.37 -0.43 -9.22
N ALA A 498 -0.09 -0.54 -9.56
CA ALA A 498 0.96 0.30 -8.99
C ALA A 498 1.14 1.62 -9.76
N GLN A 499 1.56 2.65 -9.04
CA GLN A 499 1.95 3.99 -9.47
C GLN A 499 0.94 4.61 -10.44
N ARG A 500 -0.33 4.71 -10.01
CA ARG A 500 -1.35 5.49 -10.72
C ARG A 500 -1.33 6.92 -10.17
N CYS A 501 -0.69 7.82 -10.91
CA CYS A 501 -0.36 9.15 -10.44
C CYS A 501 -1.19 10.22 -11.15
N MET A 502 -1.78 11.11 -10.39
CA MET A 502 -2.59 12.23 -10.89
C MET A 502 -1.92 13.57 -10.56
N PRO A 503 -1.84 14.50 -11.52
CA PRO A 503 -1.31 15.83 -11.24
C PRO A 503 -2.32 16.65 -10.42
N ILE A 504 -1.81 17.39 -9.44
CA ILE A 504 -2.58 18.33 -8.60
C ILE A 504 -2.14 19.77 -8.91
N ASN A 505 -0.84 20.03 -8.87
CA ASN A 505 -0.21 21.32 -9.15
C ASN A 505 -0.82 22.51 -8.38
N THR A 506 -1.24 22.32 -7.12
CA THR A 506 -1.83 23.37 -6.27
C THR A 506 -1.13 23.49 -4.93
N GLN A 507 -1.16 24.70 -4.37
CA GLN A 507 -0.81 24.95 -2.96
C GLN A 507 -2.05 25.51 -2.28
N ALA A 508 -2.59 24.79 -1.31
CA ALA A 508 -3.78 25.19 -0.58
C ALA A 508 -3.65 24.83 0.91
N SER A 509 -4.11 25.72 1.79
CA SER A 509 -4.10 25.46 3.23
C SER A 509 -5.24 24.52 3.70
N GLY A 510 -6.26 24.37 2.86
CA GLY A 510 -7.45 23.54 3.09
C GLY A 510 -7.33 22.16 2.45
N TRP A 511 -8.46 21.46 2.40
CA TRP A 511 -8.58 20.18 1.70
C TRP A 511 -8.53 20.39 0.18
N ILE A 512 -7.79 19.52 -0.49
CA ILE A 512 -7.70 19.43 -1.95
C ILE A 512 -8.39 18.13 -2.35
N GLU A 513 -9.46 18.26 -3.14
CA GLU A 513 -10.16 17.12 -3.71
C GLU A 513 -9.33 16.54 -4.87
N SER A 514 -9.20 15.22 -4.89
CA SER A 514 -8.54 14.44 -5.94
C SER A 514 -9.41 13.24 -6.31
N VAL A 515 -9.29 12.79 -7.55
CA VAL A 515 -9.98 11.59 -8.04
C VAL A 515 -9.11 10.36 -7.77
N LEU A 516 -9.74 9.29 -7.29
CA LEU A 516 -9.15 7.96 -7.13
C LEU A 516 -9.20 7.26 -8.50
N PRO A 517 -8.07 6.83 -9.09
CA PRO A 517 -8.00 6.26 -10.44
C PRO A 517 -8.46 4.79 -10.51
N TRP A 518 -9.66 4.51 -9.99
CA TRP A 518 -10.34 3.22 -10.01
C TRP A 518 -11.84 3.41 -10.23
N GLN A 519 -12.57 2.31 -10.40
CA GLN A 519 -14.02 2.38 -10.49
C GLN A 519 -14.62 2.66 -9.10
N THR A 520 -15.64 3.52 -9.05
CA THR A 520 -16.42 3.77 -7.83
C THR A 520 -17.21 2.53 -7.43
N MET A 521 -17.12 2.16 -6.15
CA MET A 521 -17.85 1.04 -5.56
C MET A 521 -18.85 1.49 -4.49
N GLY A 522 -19.07 2.81 -4.36
CA GLY A 522 -20.07 3.41 -3.48
C GLY A 522 -21.46 2.79 -3.68
N GLY A 523 -22.05 2.30 -2.59
CA GLY A 523 -23.39 1.71 -2.58
C GLY A 523 -23.53 0.35 -3.29
N ARG A 524 -22.42 -0.29 -3.68
CA ARG A 524 -22.41 -1.65 -4.24
C ARG A 524 -22.53 -2.72 -3.15
N SER A 525 -22.87 -3.94 -3.55
CA SER A 525 -22.95 -5.07 -2.61
C SER A 525 -21.56 -5.56 -2.20
N GLU A 526 -21.46 -6.23 -1.05
CA GLU A 526 -20.20 -6.84 -0.59
C GLU A 526 -19.63 -7.85 -1.61
N VAL A 527 -20.51 -8.55 -2.35
CA VAL A 527 -20.10 -9.50 -3.40
C VAL A 527 -19.43 -8.77 -4.56
N ASP A 528 -19.99 -7.63 -4.99
CA ASP A 528 -19.40 -6.82 -6.06
C ASP A 528 -18.02 -6.28 -5.65
N LEU A 529 -17.87 -5.89 -4.37
CA LEU A 529 -16.60 -5.42 -3.82
C LEU A 529 -15.54 -6.50 -3.77
N LYS A 530 -15.88 -7.70 -3.28
CA LYS A 530 -14.97 -8.85 -3.28
C LYS A 530 -14.52 -9.20 -4.71
N ASN A 531 -15.44 -9.13 -5.68
CA ASN A 531 -15.12 -9.34 -7.08
C ASN A 531 -14.19 -8.23 -7.62
N ALA A 532 -14.44 -6.97 -7.27
CA ALA A 532 -13.61 -5.83 -7.70
C ALA A 532 -12.18 -5.88 -7.10
N TRP A 533 -12.04 -6.33 -5.86
CA TRP A 533 -10.74 -6.57 -5.24
C TRP A 533 -9.97 -7.71 -5.91
N SER A 534 -10.67 -8.78 -6.26
CA SER A 534 -10.07 -9.93 -6.96
C SER A 534 -9.64 -9.56 -8.39
N SER A 535 -10.48 -8.86 -9.15
CA SER A 535 -10.17 -8.43 -10.51
C SER A 535 -9.22 -7.23 -10.59
N GLY A 536 -9.10 -6.45 -9.52
CA GLY A 536 -8.27 -5.24 -9.51
C GLY A 536 -8.94 -3.97 -10.03
N THR A 537 -10.26 -3.99 -10.24
CA THR A 537 -11.00 -2.79 -10.67
C THR A 537 -11.20 -1.78 -9.55
N HIS A 538 -11.00 -2.20 -8.29
CA HIS A 538 -10.93 -1.35 -7.10
C HIS A 538 -9.95 -1.95 -6.07
N PRO A 539 -9.13 -1.15 -5.36
CA PRO A 539 -8.14 -1.67 -4.42
C PRO A 539 -8.79 -2.07 -3.09
N ALA A 540 -8.32 -3.17 -2.49
CA ALA A 540 -8.68 -3.54 -1.10
C ALA A 540 -7.84 -2.80 -0.06
N SER A 541 -6.69 -2.29 -0.49
CA SER A 541 -5.70 -1.60 0.34
C SER A 541 -4.84 -0.75 -0.58
N MET A 542 -4.47 0.44 -0.13
CA MET A 542 -3.78 1.40 -0.97
C MET A 542 -2.62 2.07 -0.25
N GLN A 543 -1.59 2.41 -1.00
CA GLN A 543 -0.54 3.34 -0.59
C GLN A 543 -0.66 4.61 -1.42
N ILE A 544 -0.78 5.75 -0.76
CA ILE A 544 -0.91 7.07 -1.37
C ILE A 544 0.36 7.85 -1.06
N SER A 545 1.11 8.24 -2.09
CA SER A 545 2.32 9.04 -1.98
C SER A 545 2.08 10.46 -2.48
N LEU A 546 2.35 11.46 -1.63
CA LEU A 546 2.25 12.87 -2.00
C LEU A 546 3.60 13.36 -2.53
N ILE A 547 3.57 13.93 -3.73
CA ILE A 547 4.73 14.53 -4.39
C ILE A 547 4.57 16.05 -4.36
N GLY A 548 5.65 16.76 -4.05
CA GLY A 548 5.63 18.21 -4.03
C GLY A 548 6.99 18.86 -3.84
N VAL A 549 6.94 20.14 -3.46
CA VAL A 549 8.13 20.99 -3.37
C VAL A 549 8.84 20.78 -2.03
N ASN A 550 10.10 20.33 -2.08
CA ASN A 550 10.99 20.26 -0.92
C ASN A 550 12.36 20.86 -1.28
N GLY A 551 12.66 22.03 -0.73
CA GLY A 551 13.92 22.72 -0.99
C GLY A 551 14.08 23.10 -2.46
N ALA A 552 15.02 22.45 -3.16
CA ALA A 552 15.31 22.68 -4.57
C ALA A 552 14.52 21.77 -5.54
N SER A 553 13.94 20.68 -5.03
CA SER A 553 13.16 19.73 -5.82
C SER A 553 11.69 20.15 -5.84
N ASN A 554 11.03 20.09 -7.01
CA ASN A 554 9.57 20.22 -7.06
C ASN A 554 8.84 18.86 -7.10
N HIS A 555 9.59 17.76 -7.15
CA HIS A 555 9.06 16.42 -7.32
C HIS A 555 9.60 15.46 -6.25
N ALA A 556 9.75 15.96 -5.02
CA ALA A 556 10.16 15.15 -3.88
C ALA A 556 8.96 14.44 -3.26
N THR A 557 9.17 13.23 -2.75
CA THR A 557 8.15 12.52 -1.96
C THR A 557 8.04 13.16 -0.57
N LEU A 558 6.92 13.83 -0.28
CA LEU A 558 6.71 14.60 0.95
C LEU A 558 6.20 13.73 2.10
N GLY A 559 5.30 12.79 1.79
CA GLY A 559 4.69 11.89 2.75
C GLY A 559 3.93 10.77 2.06
N THR A 560 3.64 9.72 2.82
CA THR A 560 2.86 8.56 2.36
C THR A 560 1.75 8.21 3.34
N VAL A 561 0.64 7.71 2.82
CA VAL A 561 -0.48 7.16 3.59
C VAL A 561 -0.70 5.71 3.18
N TRP A 562 -0.91 4.83 4.14
CA TRP A 562 -1.34 3.46 3.89
C TRP A 562 -2.75 3.30 4.43
N GLY A 563 -3.69 2.95 3.55
CA GLY A 563 -5.09 2.73 3.87
C GLY A 563 -5.51 1.28 3.69
N PHE A 564 -6.29 0.75 4.62
CA PHE A 564 -6.68 -0.66 4.67
C PHE A 564 -8.19 -0.80 4.86
N HIS A 565 -8.84 -1.56 3.98
CA HIS A 565 -10.17 -2.11 4.26
C HIS A 565 -9.99 -3.40 5.06
N LEU A 566 -10.47 -3.40 6.30
CA LEU A 566 -10.29 -4.50 7.23
C LEU A 566 -11.62 -5.18 7.47
N SER A 567 -11.63 -6.52 7.52
CA SER A 567 -12.83 -7.25 7.91
C SER A 567 -13.11 -7.06 9.40
N ARG A 568 -14.37 -6.77 9.71
CA ARG A 568 -14.90 -6.62 11.06
C ARG A 568 -15.71 -7.85 11.44
N LEU A 569 -15.51 -8.36 12.65
CA LEU A 569 -16.38 -9.37 13.24
C LEU A 569 -17.27 -8.68 14.26
N SER A 570 -18.58 -8.59 14.00
CA SER A 570 -19.56 -8.01 14.91
C SER A 570 -20.44 -9.07 15.55
N TYR A 571 -20.67 -8.93 16.85
CA TYR A 571 -21.76 -9.58 17.58
C TYR A 571 -22.90 -8.57 17.71
N GLU A 572 -24.03 -8.87 17.10
CA GLU A 572 -25.24 -8.06 17.16
C GLU A 572 -26.19 -8.62 18.23
N PHE A 573 -26.60 -7.78 19.18
CA PHE A 573 -27.52 -8.20 20.24
C PHE A 573 -28.94 -8.38 19.67
N ARG A 574 -29.64 -9.41 20.13
CA ARG A 574 -31.06 -9.66 19.79
C ARG A 574 -32.06 -8.88 20.66
N SER A 575 -31.55 -7.97 21.50
CA SER A 575 -32.34 -7.18 22.44
C SER A 575 -33.45 -6.35 21.77
N SER A 576 -34.34 -5.78 22.59
CA SER A 576 -35.42 -4.89 22.13
C SER A 576 -34.95 -3.61 21.41
N ILE A 577 -33.65 -3.30 21.49
CA ILE A 577 -33.01 -2.14 20.89
C ILE A 577 -32.09 -2.61 19.75
N VAL A 578 -32.51 -2.34 18.50
CA VAL A 578 -31.78 -2.70 17.29
C VAL A 578 -30.54 -1.82 17.13
N GLY A 579 -29.39 -2.43 16.80
CA GLY A 579 -28.16 -1.72 16.45
C GLY A 579 -27.09 -1.69 17.53
N MET A 580 -27.33 -2.29 18.70
CA MET A 580 -26.28 -2.53 19.68
C MET A 580 -25.38 -3.68 19.24
N GLU A 581 -24.08 -3.53 19.48
CA GLU A 581 -23.06 -4.50 19.06
C GLU A 581 -21.80 -4.45 19.94
N VAL A 582 -21.05 -5.55 19.88
CA VAL A 582 -19.63 -5.64 20.28
C VAL A 582 -18.88 -6.12 19.05
N ALA A 583 -17.80 -5.46 18.66
CA ALA A 583 -17.07 -5.83 17.47
C ALA A 583 -15.55 -5.78 17.64
N TYR A 584 -14.89 -6.67 16.90
CA TYR A 584 -13.46 -6.61 16.64
C TYR A 584 -13.21 -5.90 15.31
N SER A 585 -12.33 -4.91 15.29
CA SER A 585 -11.98 -4.11 14.11
C SER A 585 -10.52 -3.64 14.18
N GLY A 586 -9.66 -4.13 13.27
CA GLY A 586 -8.27 -3.68 13.14
C GLY A 586 -7.45 -3.70 14.43
N GLY A 587 -7.60 -4.75 15.24
CA GLY A 587 -6.91 -4.91 16.52
C GLY A 587 -7.62 -4.25 17.71
N ALA A 588 -8.64 -3.41 17.48
CA ALA A 588 -9.45 -2.82 18.55
C ALA A 588 -10.72 -3.64 18.83
N VAL A 589 -11.17 -3.59 20.09
CA VAL A 589 -12.47 -4.11 20.50
C VAL A 589 -13.36 -2.94 20.90
N VAL A 590 -14.48 -2.79 20.20
CA VAL A 590 -15.39 -1.66 20.31
C VAL A 590 -16.81 -2.11 20.62
N THR A 591 -17.58 -1.25 21.26
CA THR A 591 -19.00 -1.49 21.55
C THR A 591 -19.76 -0.19 21.64
N ASN A 592 -21.05 -0.21 21.30
CA ASN A 592 -21.97 0.91 21.48
C ASN A 592 -23.07 0.60 22.52
N HIS A 593 -22.96 -0.51 23.26
CA HIS A 593 -23.92 -0.86 24.32
C HIS A 593 -23.53 -0.19 25.65
N PRO A 594 -24.46 0.28 26.51
CA PRO A 594 -25.92 0.26 26.36
C PRO A 594 -26.55 1.51 25.70
N GLU A 595 -25.82 2.62 25.60
CA GLU A 595 -26.40 3.94 25.29
C GLU A 595 -26.21 4.42 23.85
N PHE A 596 -25.80 3.55 22.93
CA PHE A 596 -25.34 3.88 21.56
C PHE A 596 -24.11 4.80 21.50
N GLU A 597 -23.47 5.06 22.64
CA GLU A 597 -22.22 5.80 22.69
C GLU A 597 -21.05 4.86 22.38
N PRO A 598 -20.16 5.23 21.45
CA PRO A 598 -19.01 4.42 21.10
C PRO A 598 -18.05 4.33 22.29
N TYR A 599 -17.79 3.11 22.73
CA TYR A 599 -16.89 2.79 23.84
C TYR A 599 -15.81 1.82 23.38
N ILE A 600 -14.57 2.07 23.80
CA ILE A 600 -13.40 1.25 23.48
C ILE A 600 -13.12 0.32 24.64
N VAL A 601 -13.18 -0.99 24.39
CA VAL A 601 -12.84 -2.02 25.39
C VAL A 601 -11.34 -2.26 25.38
N VAL A 602 -10.75 -2.36 24.18
CA VAL A 602 -9.32 -2.60 23.97
C VAL A 602 -8.85 -1.73 22.80
N PRO A 603 -7.83 -0.89 22.99
CA PRO A 603 -7.24 -0.13 21.88
C PRO A 603 -6.37 -1.05 20.98
N PRO A 604 -6.11 -0.65 19.72
CA PRO A 604 -5.21 -1.37 18.83
C PRO A 604 -3.80 -1.52 19.43
N ALA A 605 -3.15 -2.65 19.14
CA ALA A 605 -1.77 -2.89 19.57
C ALA A 605 -0.80 -1.98 18.81
N ASP A 606 0.12 -1.35 19.56
CA ASP A 606 1.27 -0.63 19.04
C ASP A 606 2.50 -0.83 19.94
N ARG A 607 3.69 -0.56 19.37
CA ARG A 607 4.96 -0.72 20.07
C ARG A 607 5.74 0.59 20.07
N GLY A 608 5.65 1.31 21.19
CA GLY A 608 6.60 2.36 21.55
C GLY A 608 7.89 1.76 22.11
N GLY A 609 9.02 2.01 21.46
CA GLY A 609 10.33 1.58 21.96
C GLY A 609 11.00 2.65 22.85
N PRO A 610 12.13 2.35 23.51
CA PRO A 610 12.95 3.40 24.12
C PRO A 610 13.46 4.38 23.05
N GLY A 611 13.19 5.68 23.27
CA GLY A 611 13.43 6.76 22.29
C GLY A 611 12.24 7.01 21.36
N PRO A 612 12.38 7.88 20.34
CA PRO A 612 11.32 8.20 19.38
C PRO A 612 11.17 7.06 18.34
N ARG A 613 10.73 5.89 18.80
CA ARG A 613 10.52 4.71 17.95
C ARG A 613 9.06 4.35 17.95
N PHE A 614 8.50 4.18 16.76
CA PHE A 614 7.15 3.69 16.58
C PHE A 614 7.15 2.53 15.61
N ALA A 615 6.63 1.39 16.08
CA ALA A 615 6.36 0.24 15.25
C ALA A 615 4.92 -0.21 15.42
N ALA A 616 4.27 -0.54 14.31
CA ALA A 616 2.93 -1.13 14.30
C ALA A 616 2.86 -2.29 13.30
N THR A 617 2.18 -3.35 13.71
CA THR A 617 1.81 -4.47 12.86
C THR A 617 0.30 -4.52 12.79
N ILE A 618 -0.28 -4.38 11.59
CA ILE A 618 -1.72 -4.37 11.39
C ILE A 618 -2.20 -5.81 11.19
N PRO A 619 -3.07 -6.35 12.05
CA PRO A 619 -3.67 -7.67 11.85
C PRO A 619 -4.88 -7.57 10.92
N SER A 620 -4.74 -8.07 9.70
CA SER A 620 -5.83 -8.10 8.73
C SER A 620 -6.47 -9.48 8.65
N LEU A 621 -7.68 -9.59 9.18
CA LEU A 621 -8.47 -10.80 9.08
C LEU A 621 -9.19 -10.86 7.73
N HIS A 622 -9.01 -11.97 7.02
CA HIS A 622 -9.69 -12.29 5.77
C HIS A 622 -10.59 -13.51 6.01
N PRO A 623 -11.92 -13.34 6.04
CA PRO A 623 -12.83 -14.46 6.21
C PRO A 623 -12.78 -15.38 4.99
N THR A 624 -12.65 -16.68 5.21
CA THR A 624 -12.67 -17.68 4.14
C THR A 624 -14.09 -17.84 3.57
N GLN A 625 -14.21 -18.30 2.32
CA GLN A 625 -15.51 -18.48 1.65
C GLN A 625 -16.44 -19.45 2.40
N ASP A 626 -15.88 -20.42 3.12
CA ASP A 626 -16.61 -21.41 3.92
C ASP A 626 -16.97 -20.90 5.33
N SER A 627 -16.66 -19.64 5.66
CA SER A 627 -16.94 -19.06 6.97
C SER A 627 -18.44 -18.90 7.20
N THR A 628 -18.97 -19.50 8.26
CA THR A 628 -20.39 -19.44 8.62
C THR A 628 -20.68 -18.32 9.61
N SER A 629 -21.75 -17.54 9.42
CA SER A 629 -22.30 -16.58 10.39
C SER A 629 -23.49 -17.17 11.14
N GLY A 630 -23.75 -16.76 12.39
CA GLY A 630 -24.92 -17.24 13.13
C GLY A 630 -24.87 -17.05 14.64
N ALA A 631 -25.87 -17.63 15.31
CA ALA A 631 -26.09 -17.55 16.76
C ALA A 631 -25.72 -18.86 17.50
N GLY A 632 -25.18 -19.86 16.80
CA GLY A 632 -24.66 -21.08 17.40
C GLY A 632 -23.26 -20.86 17.98
N LYS A 633 -22.79 -21.81 18.80
CA LYS A 633 -21.40 -21.82 19.28
C LYS A 633 -20.46 -21.90 18.07
N MET A 634 -19.63 -20.89 17.89
CA MET A 634 -18.73 -20.77 16.76
C MET A 634 -17.30 -21.11 17.17
N ASN A 635 -16.60 -21.81 16.28
CA ASN A 635 -15.18 -22.01 16.36
C ASN A 635 -14.49 -21.18 15.28
N LEU A 636 -13.55 -20.34 15.69
CA LEU A 636 -12.78 -19.46 14.83
C LEU A 636 -11.34 -19.94 14.78
N ASN A 637 -10.93 -20.48 13.64
CA ASN A 637 -9.55 -20.82 13.36
C ASN A 637 -8.89 -19.68 12.57
N ILE A 638 -7.78 -19.16 13.10
CA ILE A 638 -7.04 -18.04 12.53
C ILE A 638 -5.63 -18.52 12.18
N GLU A 639 -5.23 -18.35 10.93
CA GLU A 639 -3.92 -18.77 10.41
C GLU A 639 -3.17 -17.58 9.81
N LEU A 640 -1.89 -17.43 10.12
CA LEU A 640 -1.03 -16.42 9.50
C LEU A 640 -0.57 -16.91 8.12
N ILE A 641 -0.84 -16.14 7.08
CA ILE A 641 -0.50 -16.50 5.70
C ILE A 641 0.81 -15.83 5.28
N ASP A 642 0.90 -14.52 5.49
CA ASP A 642 2.00 -13.69 5.01
C ASP A 642 2.17 -12.47 5.91
N ARG A 643 3.41 -11.96 5.95
CA ARG A 643 3.75 -10.71 6.60
C ARG A 643 4.64 -9.87 5.69
N SER A 644 4.18 -8.67 5.38
CA SER A 644 4.87 -7.71 4.53
C SER A 644 5.31 -6.47 5.30
N SER A 645 6.47 -5.93 4.91
CA SER A 645 6.95 -4.62 5.37
C SER A 645 6.42 -3.55 4.43
N LEU A 646 5.76 -2.52 4.96
CA LEU A 646 5.24 -1.40 4.16
C LEU A 646 6.17 -0.18 4.24
N ALA A 647 6.78 0.05 5.40
CA ALA A 647 7.72 1.14 5.60
C ALA A 647 8.72 0.80 6.69
N SER A 648 9.97 1.21 6.47
CA SER A 648 11.03 1.19 7.47
C SER A 648 11.97 2.36 7.18
N SER A 649 11.64 3.53 7.73
CA SER A 649 12.40 4.76 7.48
C SER A 649 12.22 5.76 8.63
N THR A 650 13.00 6.84 8.59
CA THR A 650 12.86 7.94 9.55
C THR A 650 11.75 8.89 9.09
N ALA A 651 10.71 9.05 9.91
CA ALA A 651 9.58 9.95 9.69
C ALA A 651 9.64 11.14 10.66
N TYR A 652 8.99 12.26 10.31
CA TYR A 652 8.94 13.47 11.14
C TYR A 652 7.58 13.67 11.81
N GLU A 653 6.50 13.28 11.14
CA GLU A 653 5.16 13.20 11.72
C GLU A 653 4.54 11.86 11.34
N VAL A 654 3.93 11.17 12.30
CA VAL A 654 3.16 9.94 12.05
C VAL A 654 1.75 10.16 12.58
N ARG A 655 0.75 9.88 11.75
CA ARG A 655 -0.66 9.90 12.14
C ARG A 655 -1.30 8.55 11.91
N ARG A 656 -2.38 8.31 12.64
CA ARG A 656 -3.29 7.19 12.38
C ARG A 656 -4.73 7.67 12.44
N GLY A 657 -5.60 7.03 11.67
CA GLY A 657 -7.03 7.29 11.71
C GLY A 657 -7.87 6.08 11.38
N TRP A 658 -9.16 6.18 11.70
CA TRP A 658 -10.15 5.11 11.50
C TRP A 658 -11.44 5.64 10.90
N SER A 659 -12.20 4.71 10.30
CA SER A 659 -13.57 4.98 9.87
C SER A 659 -14.53 5.25 11.04
N ASN A 660 -15.57 6.00 10.73
CA ASN A 660 -16.75 6.12 11.59
C ASN A 660 -17.48 4.77 11.69
N PRO A 661 -18.22 4.49 12.78
CA PRO A 661 -18.59 5.40 13.87
C PRO A 661 -17.62 5.41 15.06
N TYR A 662 -16.71 4.45 15.18
CA TYR A 662 -15.85 4.30 16.36
C TYR A 662 -14.54 5.10 16.28
N GLY A 663 -14.17 5.64 15.11
CA GLY A 663 -12.84 6.21 14.90
C GLY A 663 -12.47 7.36 15.85
N ALA A 664 -13.40 8.24 16.18
CA ALA A 664 -13.17 9.31 17.17
C ALA A 664 -12.90 8.74 18.58
N ALA A 665 -13.68 7.75 19.00
CA ALA A 665 -13.51 7.10 20.30
C ALA A 665 -12.19 6.30 20.36
N ILE A 666 -11.78 5.65 19.27
CA ILE A 666 -10.48 4.95 19.20
C ILE A 666 -9.33 5.96 19.32
N ALA A 667 -9.40 7.09 18.62
CA ALA A 667 -8.39 8.13 18.68
C ALA A 667 -8.25 8.74 20.08
N GLU A 668 -9.36 8.94 20.79
CA GLU A 668 -9.38 9.45 22.17
C GLU A 668 -8.83 8.42 23.17
N ALA A 669 -9.33 7.17 23.14
CA ALA A 669 -8.86 6.10 24.03
C ALA A 669 -7.38 5.75 23.83
N SER A 670 -6.84 6.02 22.63
CA SER A 670 -5.41 5.86 22.36
C SER A 670 -4.53 6.82 23.18
N ALA A 671 -5.10 7.91 23.69
CA ALA A 671 -4.40 8.97 24.38
C ALA A 671 -4.62 8.96 25.90
N ASP A 672 -5.07 7.84 26.49
CA ASP A 672 -5.32 7.70 27.93
C ASP A 672 -4.11 8.12 28.81
N GLY A 673 -2.88 7.95 28.31
CA GLY A 673 -1.67 8.37 29.02
C GLY A 673 -1.45 9.89 29.10
N LEU A 674 -2.11 10.67 28.23
CA LEU A 674 -1.92 12.10 28.08
C LEU A 674 -2.42 12.89 29.29
N GLU A 675 -3.40 12.36 30.03
CA GLU A 675 -3.89 12.97 31.28
C GLU A 675 -2.81 13.08 32.36
N SER A 676 -1.73 12.29 32.26
CA SER A 676 -0.62 12.34 33.19
C SER A 676 0.39 13.47 32.90
N SER A 677 0.29 14.13 31.75
CA SER A 677 1.16 15.24 31.36
C SER A 677 0.76 16.54 32.06
N GLU A 678 1.74 17.21 32.67
CA GLU A 678 1.55 18.54 33.26
C GLU A 678 1.32 19.58 32.17
N ASP A 679 2.08 19.49 31.07
CA ASP A 679 1.99 20.41 29.93
C ASP A 679 0.60 20.34 29.27
N TRP A 680 0.06 19.14 29.08
CA TRP A 680 -1.28 18.95 28.52
C TRP A 680 -2.39 19.48 29.43
N THR A 681 -2.24 19.29 30.74
CA THR A 681 -3.20 19.79 31.74
C THR A 681 -3.24 21.33 31.75
N ILE A 682 -2.09 21.99 31.56
CA ILE A 682 -2.00 23.46 31.56
C ILE A 682 -2.44 24.04 30.20
N TYR A 683 -2.07 23.41 29.08
CA TYR A 683 -2.33 23.90 27.72
C TYR A 683 -2.92 22.81 26.81
N PRO A 684 -4.19 22.42 27.01
CA PRO A 684 -4.82 21.41 26.17
C PRO A 684 -4.88 21.85 24.71
N GLY A 685 -4.58 20.92 23.79
CA GLY A 685 -4.58 21.16 22.33
C GLY A 685 -3.31 21.81 21.77
N ARG A 686 -2.29 22.06 22.59
CA ARG A 686 -0.99 22.63 22.17
C ARG A 686 0.11 21.58 22.17
N ILE A 687 0.14 20.76 21.11
CA ILE A 687 1.14 19.69 20.92
C ILE A 687 2.58 20.27 20.88
N ASP A 688 2.73 21.49 20.38
CA ASP A 688 4.01 22.21 20.30
C ASP A 688 4.63 22.54 21.66
N LEU A 689 3.82 22.56 22.73
CA LEU A 689 4.27 22.84 24.10
C LEU A 689 4.43 21.56 24.93
N LEU A 690 4.15 20.39 24.36
CA LEU A 690 4.15 19.11 25.06
C LEU A 690 5.58 18.58 25.12
N SER A 691 6.25 18.73 26.27
CA SER A 691 7.67 18.37 26.42
C SER A 691 7.90 17.12 27.29
N ASP A 692 6.92 16.77 28.11
CA ASP A 692 7.00 15.71 29.12
C ASP A 692 6.33 14.38 28.69
N TYR A 693 5.77 14.32 27.49
CA TYR A 693 5.02 13.17 26.98
C TYR A 693 5.54 12.68 25.63
N VAL A 694 5.53 11.36 25.43
CA VAL A 694 5.77 10.69 24.15
C VAL A 694 4.69 9.63 23.99
N GLY A 695 3.93 9.69 22.90
CA GLY A 695 2.78 8.82 22.67
C GLY A 695 1.75 9.43 21.75
N TRP A 696 0.56 8.81 21.68
CA TRP A 696 -0.54 9.32 20.87
C TRP A 696 -1.21 10.53 21.52
N VAL A 697 -1.47 11.54 20.69
CA VAL A 697 -2.21 12.73 21.06
C VAL A 697 -3.36 12.87 20.06
N PRO A 698 -4.61 13.07 20.50
CA PRO A 698 -5.72 13.29 19.59
C PRO A 698 -5.49 14.62 18.84
N ASP A 699 -5.90 14.68 17.57
CA ASP A 699 -5.76 15.93 16.82
C ASP A 699 -6.51 17.07 17.55
N PRO A 700 -5.94 18.29 17.67
CA PRO A 700 -6.53 19.35 18.51
C PRO A 700 -7.90 19.83 18.04
N SER A 701 -8.30 19.51 16.81
CA SER A 701 -9.66 19.74 16.34
C SER A 701 -10.61 18.71 16.92
N TYR A 702 -11.51 19.16 17.79
CA TYR A 702 -12.55 18.32 18.39
C TYR A 702 -13.30 17.45 17.37
N GLY A 703 -13.41 16.15 17.66
CA GLY A 703 -14.24 15.21 16.90
C GLY A 703 -13.58 14.58 15.67
N THR A 704 -12.26 14.71 15.51
CA THR A 704 -11.54 13.98 14.46
C THR A 704 -11.32 12.52 14.81
N SER A 705 -11.39 11.63 13.83
CA SER A 705 -11.01 10.22 13.96
C SER A 705 -9.49 9.98 13.79
N GLU A 706 -8.67 10.99 14.10
CA GLU A 706 -7.22 11.01 13.87
C GLU A 706 -6.45 11.22 15.18
N ALA A 707 -5.32 10.54 15.31
CA ALA A 707 -4.33 10.74 16.36
C ALA A 707 -2.94 10.94 15.75
N VAL A 708 -2.10 11.75 16.41
CA VAL A 708 -0.72 12.06 16.02
C VAL A 708 0.24 11.45 17.03
N TRP A 709 1.30 10.80 16.57
CA TRP A 709 2.36 10.29 17.43
C TRP A 709 3.35 11.40 17.75
N HIS A 710 3.39 11.82 19.02
CA HIS A 710 4.23 12.92 19.46
C HIS A 710 5.57 12.43 20.04
N THR A 711 6.66 13.06 19.61
CA THR A 711 8.05 12.72 20.00
C THR A 711 8.88 13.90 20.46
N ASN A 712 8.25 14.98 20.96
CA ASN A 712 8.94 16.16 21.48
C ASN A 712 9.96 16.77 20.48
N GLY A 713 9.62 16.73 19.18
CA GLY A 713 10.46 17.27 18.10
C GLY A 713 11.60 16.36 17.64
N GLU A 714 11.78 15.16 18.20
CA GLU A 714 12.76 14.19 17.68
C GLU A 714 12.19 13.38 16.50
N PRO A 715 13.01 13.06 15.47
CA PRO A 715 12.56 12.26 14.34
C PRO A 715 12.24 10.82 14.78
N ILE A 716 11.18 10.26 14.18
CA ILE A 716 10.61 8.96 14.52
C ILE A 716 11.27 7.87 13.67
N GLN A 717 11.84 6.85 14.31
CA GLN A 717 12.13 5.60 13.60
C GLN A 717 10.82 4.85 13.40
N PHE A 718 10.27 4.95 12.19
CA PHE A 718 8.95 4.45 11.83
C PHE A 718 9.06 3.10 11.13
N THR A 719 8.34 2.11 11.64
CA THR A 719 8.19 0.80 11.01
C THR A 719 6.72 0.42 10.94
N LEU A 720 6.24 0.13 9.74
CA LEU A 720 4.87 -0.33 9.50
C LEU A 720 4.89 -1.68 8.80
N GLN A 721 4.14 -2.63 9.36
CA GLN A 721 4.00 -3.98 8.84
C GLN A 721 2.52 -4.36 8.75
N MET A 722 2.22 -5.25 7.81
CA MET A 722 0.90 -5.87 7.68
C MET A 722 1.04 -7.37 7.86
N ALA A 723 0.12 -7.97 8.62
CA ALA A 723 -0.03 -9.41 8.73
C ALA A 723 -1.37 -9.83 8.11
N SER A 724 -1.31 -10.68 7.09
CA SER A 724 -2.48 -11.26 6.44
C SER A 724 -2.88 -12.54 7.16
N LEU A 725 -4.06 -12.53 7.78
CA LEU A 725 -4.59 -13.62 8.60
C LEU A 725 -5.83 -14.21 7.92
N ASN A 726 -5.82 -15.52 7.65
CA ASN A 726 -7.02 -16.23 7.21
C ASN A 726 -7.87 -16.58 8.42
N ALA A 727 -9.17 -16.29 8.36
CA ALA A 727 -10.11 -16.56 9.43
C ALA A 727 -11.23 -17.50 8.94
N ARG A 728 -11.30 -18.72 9.49
CA ARG A 728 -12.37 -19.68 9.22
C ARG A 728 -13.27 -19.81 10.44
N MET A 729 -14.51 -19.36 10.31
CA MET A 729 -15.55 -19.57 11.32
C MET A 729 -16.42 -20.77 10.96
N SER A 730 -16.59 -21.73 11.86
CA SER A 730 -17.51 -22.85 11.67
C SER A 730 -18.33 -23.11 12.94
N GLU A 731 -19.60 -23.47 12.78
CA GLU A 731 -20.44 -23.87 13.90
C GLU A 731 -19.96 -25.18 14.53
N VAL A 732 -19.86 -25.21 15.86
CA VAL A 732 -19.47 -26.41 16.61
C VAL A 732 -20.66 -27.37 16.62
N ILE A 733 -20.55 -28.45 15.86
CA ILE A 733 -21.53 -29.54 15.88
C ILE A 733 -21.41 -30.26 17.23
N SER A 734 -22.38 -30.03 18.11
CA SER A 734 -22.48 -30.66 19.44
C SER A 734 -22.89 -32.12 19.37
#